data_AF-A0A921FD93-F1
#
_entry.id   AF-A0A921FD93-F1
#
_cell.length_a   1.000
_cell.length_b   1.000
_cell.length_c   1.000
_cell.angle_alpha   90.00
_cell.angle_beta   90.00
_cell.angle_gamma   90.00
#
_symmetry.space_group_name_H-M   'P 1'
#
loop_
_entity.id
_entity.type
_entity.pdbx_description
1 polymer ?
#
loop_
_entity_poly.entity_id
_entity_poly.type
_entity_poly.pdbx_seq_one_letter_code
_entity_poly.pdbx_strand_id
1 'polypeptide(L)'
;MKKKFYGALLLGSLFLAGGMVSCSDYDDDINSLNERVDALEKTVADLKKAIEAGAVITNVQSTENGVTVTLSDGKTFEVKNGTNGAPGSLVTIDEEGYWCIDGVRQTDKDGKPYKAQGEKGDTGADGQPGDPGADGKDGCWYFPDEDGFWHKQYYNEEGKIVDEPTDVAWTPSAEESVRVVYDPVNGCLQISNAVDMEEGQVIYIPITSNLKSLAVIPYILDEDTKYPMAFFYNIMGYETKAEVGDATAKYVVASSTNAKVHYRLNPANANTQDWEWSMIDRTIATVSPAEATRAAGDKSELLSIKSTTRENDEFIVTLKSNKSLEDLRNDILEEHAIAALQGTNKKTAEVMTSDYVKVSSADLKNFTVITGHDDMKVFELPTVYDLYEDVNSIKGRTPDTRMLYTGSLDLNTIVRTEATDLRNDNISPITPTLVEDLVDEGELTYEYSLPKEFLLGNNQTNQQDFVTLDGSILKVNTEKWPNGTGAIGTTPIVEVYALVNGKVIASGVLKVAIVEKDAVDKPAYVVTVDPVKMEYSDINVDDVVAKFTWEDMRKVYDALSITREQFNENYKVKAIDQIPNAVELTNLADGGDTGDHTNAVEMRFNPYGIASNTEGVVKITYEAEDRTTYAPIVIEFPYTIYHNHKSFPDFNPLYVNVEDKVAPIRGTMVNGEWEMSTELGEHFLLNEYKADGNHTKLYAVLRRDAHIGAKLGSHNNINVDPKDLSKQVLEFTRPIEGEYVDIPVAVIAEKANGELDCVMTYTVRFMNHFEITKITIPAMKENANGAPVVASPITYTIKEAFGDRYLVKDGKVQTAVAEAYGLEEGEIVATYSEGLNSKGQNWEEEFGKNDKGGNKLTLETNAEGVTSITWDNAGSALATDVKAKLNLEVSIDGISIVSGNAEVVVEKIK
;
A
#
# COMPACT_ATOMS: atom_id res chain seq x y z
N MET A 1 -53.09 -37.73 -15.41
CA MET A 1 -51.86 -38.53 -15.66
C MET A 1 -51.62 -38.59 -17.18
N LYS A 2 -50.36 -38.67 -17.65
CA LYS A 2 -49.92 -38.90 -19.05
C LYS A 2 -50.01 -37.72 -20.06
N LYS A 3 -48.95 -36.90 -20.04
CA LYS A 3 -48.15 -36.35 -21.18
C LYS A 3 -48.28 -37.17 -22.50
N LYS A 4 -48.17 -36.64 -23.74
CA LYS A 4 -47.76 -35.34 -24.36
C LYS A 4 -48.33 -35.28 -25.81
N PHE A 5 -48.52 -34.10 -26.42
CA PHE A 5 -47.79 -33.56 -27.61
C PHE A 5 -48.56 -32.44 -28.38
N TYR A 6 -47.98 -31.24 -28.41
CA TYR A 6 -47.98 -30.17 -29.44
C TYR A 6 -49.20 -29.92 -30.36
N GLY A 7 -49.65 -28.66 -30.41
CA GLY A 7 -49.92 -27.96 -31.70
C GLY A 7 -51.32 -27.44 -32.03
N ALA A 8 -51.59 -26.18 -31.63
CA ALA A 8 -52.46 -25.19 -32.30
C ALA A 8 -54.02 -25.34 -32.37
N LEU A 9 -54.66 -24.15 -32.33
CA LEU A 9 -55.93 -23.74 -32.95
C LEU A 9 -57.32 -24.15 -32.37
N LEU A 10 -57.85 -23.27 -31.50
CA LEU A 10 -59.15 -22.55 -31.59
C LEU A 10 -60.55 -23.25 -31.61
N LEU A 11 -61.53 -22.46 -31.10
CA LEU A 11 -63.02 -22.59 -31.16
C LEU A 11 -63.69 -23.69 -30.30
N GLY A 12 -64.81 -23.44 -29.60
CA GLY A 12 -65.52 -22.17 -29.30
C GLY A 12 -67.00 -22.35 -28.88
N SER A 13 -67.53 -21.50 -27.98
CA SER A 13 -68.93 -21.48 -27.44
C SER A 13 -69.37 -22.73 -26.63
N LEU A 14 -70.47 -22.84 -25.86
CA LEU A 14 -71.65 -22.01 -25.48
C LEU A 14 -72.15 -22.60 -24.10
N PHE A 15 -72.89 -21.98 -23.15
CA PHE A 15 -73.78 -20.80 -22.98
C PHE A 15 -73.30 -19.93 -21.79
N LEU A 16 -73.75 -18.71 -21.43
CA LEU A 16 -74.98 -17.87 -21.67
C LEU A 16 -76.13 -17.98 -20.62
N ALA A 17 -76.14 -17.09 -19.59
CA ALA A 17 -77.33 -16.56 -18.88
C ALA A 17 -76.92 -15.53 -17.78
N GLY A 18 -77.63 -14.40 -17.58
CA GLY A 18 -77.37 -13.52 -16.40
C GLY A 18 -77.93 -12.11 -16.47
N GLY A 19 -77.17 -11.15 -17.03
CA GLY A 19 -77.65 -9.81 -17.43
C GLY A 19 -77.35 -8.62 -16.51
N MET A 20 -76.41 -7.78 -16.97
CA MET A 20 -76.28 -6.31 -16.73
C MET A 20 -75.97 -5.84 -15.28
N VAL A 21 -75.20 -4.77 -15.04
CA VAL A 21 -74.83 -3.59 -15.84
C VAL A 21 -73.34 -3.19 -15.67
N SER A 22 -72.87 -2.31 -16.56
CA SER A 22 -71.55 -1.65 -16.59
C SER A 22 -70.37 -2.51 -17.06
N CYS A 23 -69.77 -2.10 -18.18
CA CYS A 23 -68.46 -2.57 -18.60
C CYS A 23 -67.41 -1.58 -18.09
N SER A 24 -66.38 -2.11 -17.43
CA SER A 24 -65.07 -1.49 -17.32
C SER A 24 -64.04 -2.44 -17.96
N ASP A 25 -62.87 -1.91 -18.21
CA ASP A 25 -61.86 -2.31 -19.19
C ASP A 25 -60.85 -3.33 -18.62
N TYR A 26 -61.35 -4.48 -18.15
CA TYR A 26 -60.51 -5.56 -17.62
C TYR A 26 -59.44 -6.06 -18.60
N ASP A 27 -59.60 -5.86 -19.92
CA ASP A 27 -58.55 -6.16 -20.91
C ASP A 27 -57.33 -5.23 -20.76
N ASP A 28 -57.52 -3.95 -20.43
CA ASP A 28 -56.43 -2.98 -20.20
C ASP A 28 -55.78 -3.16 -18.82
N ASP A 29 -56.56 -3.49 -17.77
CA ASP A 29 -56.02 -3.95 -16.48
C ASP A 29 -55.11 -5.17 -16.67
N ILE A 30 -55.57 -6.17 -17.43
CA ILE A 30 -54.82 -7.41 -17.72
C ILE A 30 -53.58 -7.11 -18.57
N ASN A 31 -53.65 -6.22 -19.55
CA ASN A 31 -52.48 -5.81 -20.33
C ASN A 31 -51.44 -5.11 -19.44
N SER A 32 -51.85 -4.18 -18.56
CA SER A 32 -50.94 -3.52 -17.62
C SER A 32 -50.30 -4.50 -16.62
N LEU A 33 -51.06 -5.49 -16.14
CA LEU A 33 -50.53 -6.58 -15.31
C LEU A 33 -49.50 -7.44 -16.05
N ASN A 34 -49.77 -7.82 -17.31
CA ASN A 34 -48.81 -8.58 -18.11
C ASN A 34 -47.53 -7.78 -18.40
N GLU A 35 -47.65 -6.50 -18.78
CA GLU A 35 -46.49 -5.62 -19.02
C GLU A 35 -45.64 -5.42 -17.76
N ARG A 36 -46.26 -5.36 -16.57
CA ARG A 36 -45.56 -5.32 -15.28
C ARG A 36 -44.84 -6.62 -14.97
N VAL A 37 -45.48 -7.77 -15.18
CA VAL A 37 -44.87 -9.09 -14.98
C VAL A 37 -43.69 -9.31 -15.93
N ASP A 38 -43.82 -8.99 -17.22
CA ASP A 38 -42.74 -9.08 -18.21
C ASP A 38 -41.57 -8.15 -17.85
N ALA A 39 -41.84 -6.94 -17.34
CA ALA A 39 -40.81 -6.01 -16.88
C ALA A 39 -40.10 -6.49 -15.60
N LEU A 40 -40.84 -7.13 -14.68
CA LEU A 40 -40.32 -7.66 -13.43
C LEU A 40 -39.46 -8.92 -13.68
N GLU A 41 -39.97 -9.89 -14.45
CA GLU A 41 -39.20 -11.06 -14.88
C GLU A 41 -37.91 -10.64 -15.58
N LYS A 42 -37.97 -9.65 -16.48
CA LYS A 42 -36.79 -9.13 -17.16
C LYS A 42 -35.80 -8.48 -16.19
N THR A 43 -36.24 -7.62 -15.29
CA THR A 43 -35.33 -6.94 -14.34
C THR A 43 -34.66 -7.92 -13.40
N VAL A 44 -35.41 -8.89 -12.87
CA VAL A 44 -34.86 -9.97 -12.03
C VAL A 44 -33.92 -10.86 -12.83
N ALA A 45 -34.24 -11.19 -14.09
CA ALA A 45 -33.38 -11.98 -14.96
C ALA A 45 -32.08 -11.26 -15.35
N ASP A 46 -32.12 -9.97 -15.71
CA ASP A 46 -30.93 -9.20 -16.06
C ASP A 46 -30.04 -8.93 -14.82
N LEU A 47 -30.62 -8.69 -13.63
CA LEU A 47 -29.87 -8.58 -12.38
C LEU A 47 -29.20 -9.92 -12.01
N LYS A 48 -29.96 -11.03 -12.04
CA LYS A 48 -29.44 -12.38 -11.81
C LYS A 48 -28.34 -12.76 -12.80
N LYS A 49 -28.50 -12.40 -14.08
CA LYS A 49 -27.52 -12.63 -15.13
C LYS A 49 -26.25 -11.79 -14.95
N ALA A 50 -26.35 -10.59 -14.39
CA ALA A 50 -25.18 -9.80 -14.01
C ALA A 50 -24.40 -10.49 -12.87
N ILE A 51 -25.11 -11.00 -11.85
CA ILE A 51 -24.52 -11.75 -10.73
C ILE A 51 -23.90 -13.08 -11.21
N GLU A 52 -24.58 -13.83 -12.08
CA GLU A 52 -24.05 -15.05 -12.73
C GLU A 52 -22.82 -14.76 -13.61
N ALA A 53 -22.73 -13.56 -14.20
CA ALA A 53 -21.57 -13.08 -14.94
C ALA A 53 -20.43 -12.51 -14.04
N GLY A 54 -20.62 -12.46 -12.72
CA GLY A 54 -19.61 -12.02 -11.76
C GLY A 54 -19.63 -10.52 -11.40
N ALA A 55 -20.67 -9.78 -11.77
CA ALA A 55 -20.91 -8.45 -11.21
C ALA A 55 -21.42 -8.54 -9.76
N VAL A 56 -20.94 -7.68 -8.88
CA VAL A 56 -21.18 -7.77 -7.42
C VAL A 56 -21.76 -6.45 -6.91
N ILE A 57 -22.59 -6.47 -5.86
CA ILE A 57 -23.18 -5.24 -5.29
C ILE A 57 -22.11 -4.46 -4.53
N THR A 58 -21.80 -3.26 -5.01
CA THR A 58 -20.75 -2.38 -4.47
C THR A 58 -21.28 -1.20 -3.65
N ASN A 59 -22.56 -0.84 -3.79
CA ASN A 59 -23.18 0.27 -3.08
C ASN A 59 -24.70 0.13 -3.06
N VAL A 60 -25.33 0.56 -1.97
CA VAL A 60 -26.79 0.59 -1.78
C VAL A 60 -27.15 1.93 -1.14
N GLN A 61 -28.06 2.70 -1.74
CA GLN A 61 -28.37 4.07 -1.30
C GLN A 61 -29.88 4.35 -1.31
N SER A 62 -30.41 4.89 -0.20
CA SER A 62 -31.79 5.38 -0.13
C SER A 62 -32.01 6.58 -1.06
N THR A 63 -33.21 6.68 -1.61
CA THR A 63 -33.66 7.76 -2.50
C THR A 63 -35.09 8.19 -2.12
N GLU A 64 -35.55 9.32 -2.67
CA GLU A 64 -36.92 9.81 -2.44
C GLU A 64 -38.03 8.81 -2.85
N ASN A 65 -37.73 7.82 -3.71
CA ASN A 65 -38.72 6.91 -4.29
C ASN A 65 -38.42 5.41 -4.04
N GLY A 66 -37.45 5.09 -3.16
CA GLY A 66 -37.00 3.72 -2.90
C GLY A 66 -35.49 3.65 -2.65
N VAL A 67 -34.82 2.62 -3.15
CA VAL A 67 -33.38 2.36 -2.93
C VAL A 67 -32.67 2.04 -4.26
N THR A 68 -31.51 2.65 -4.50
CA THR A 68 -30.65 2.36 -5.66
C THR A 68 -29.55 1.37 -5.27
N VAL A 69 -29.42 0.30 -6.06
CA VAL A 69 -28.36 -0.71 -5.97
C VAL A 69 -27.34 -0.46 -7.08
N THR A 70 -26.05 -0.48 -6.77
CA THR A 70 -24.94 -0.34 -7.74
C THR A 70 -24.16 -1.64 -7.84
N LEU A 71 -23.75 -2.02 -9.06
CA LEU A 71 -22.89 -3.17 -9.33
C LEU A 71 -21.44 -2.74 -9.67
N SER A 72 -20.50 -3.68 -9.51
CA SER A 72 -19.08 -3.51 -9.83
C SER A 72 -18.77 -3.25 -11.31
N ASP A 73 -19.72 -3.46 -12.22
CA ASP A 73 -19.61 -3.09 -13.63
C ASP A 73 -20.13 -1.66 -13.93
N GLY A 74 -20.45 -0.89 -12.88
CA GLY A 74 -20.92 0.50 -12.96
C GLY A 74 -22.42 0.64 -13.26
N LYS A 75 -23.17 -0.46 -13.43
CA LYS A 75 -24.63 -0.38 -13.61
C LYS A 75 -25.34 -0.10 -12.29
N THR A 76 -26.43 0.65 -12.37
CA THR A 76 -27.34 0.92 -11.26
C THR A 76 -28.75 0.41 -11.55
N PHE A 77 -29.45 0.00 -10.49
CA PHE A 77 -30.82 -0.53 -10.53
C PHE A 77 -31.64 0.11 -9.40
N GLU A 78 -32.82 0.64 -9.73
CA GLU A 78 -33.73 1.26 -8.75
C GLU A 78 -34.78 0.25 -8.25
N VAL A 79 -34.78 -0.05 -6.95
CA VAL A 79 -35.84 -0.77 -6.24
C VAL A 79 -36.83 0.27 -5.72
N LYS A 80 -38.08 0.26 -6.21
CA LYS A 80 -39.04 1.35 -5.97
C LYS A 80 -40.05 1.02 -4.89
N ASN A 81 -40.54 2.07 -4.24
CA ASN A 81 -41.63 2.04 -3.27
C ASN A 81 -42.94 1.52 -3.87
N GLY A 82 -43.71 0.77 -3.06
CA GLY A 82 -45.09 0.43 -3.36
C GLY A 82 -45.99 1.66 -3.55
N THR A 83 -47.22 1.47 -4.01
CA THR A 83 -48.08 2.52 -4.61
C THR A 83 -48.44 3.70 -3.69
N ASN A 84 -48.24 3.58 -2.37
CA ASN A 84 -48.45 4.65 -1.38
C ASN A 84 -47.14 5.18 -0.75
N GLY A 85 -45.98 4.65 -1.14
CA GLY A 85 -44.87 4.50 -0.18
C GLY A 85 -44.00 5.71 0.15
N ALA A 86 -43.65 5.82 1.43
CA ALA A 86 -42.68 6.77 2.00
C ALA A 86 -41.22 6.39 1.63
N PRO A 87 -40.24 7.32 1.69
CA PRO A 87 -38.84 7.06 1.31
C PRO A 87 -38.26 5.79 1.95
N GLY A 88 -37.50 5.03 1.18
CA GLY A 88 -37.04 3.70 1.58
C GLY A 88 -35.98 3.73 2.70
N SER A 89 -36.12 2.82 3.67
CA SER A 89 -35.14 2.61 4.74
C SER A 89 -34.02 1.68 4.31
N LEU A 90 -32.78 2.04 4.65
CA LEU A 90 -31.59 1.21 4.47
C LEU A 90 -31.11 0.65 5.81
N VAL A 91 -30.98 -0.68 5.90
CA VAL A 91 -30.38 -1.37 7.04
C VAL A 91 -28.93 -1.73 6.71
N THR A 92 -28.01 -1.27 7.54
CA THR A 92 -26.55 -1.39 7.37
C THR A 92 -25.86 -1.70 8.70
N ILE A 93 -24.56 -2.03 8.63
CA ILE A 93 -23.68 -2.15 9.78
C ILE A 93 -22.80 -0.89 9.82
N ASP A 94 -22.59 -0.29 11.00
CA ASP A 94 -21.70 0.86 11.17
C ASP A 94 -20.22 0.46 11.42
N GLU A 95 -19.33 1.47 11.52
CA GLU A 95 -17.88 1.26 11.66
C GLU A 95 -17.50 0.48 12.94
N GLU A 96 -18.32 0.54 14.00
CA GLU A 96 -18.12 -0.20 15.24
C GLU A 96 -18.87 -1.56 15.30
N GLY A 97 -19.52 -1.96 14.21
CA GLY A 97 -20.12 -3.29 14.02
C GLY A 97 -21.57 -3.44 14.49
N TYR A 98 -22.32 -2.35 14.64
CA TYR A 98 -23.73 -2.36 15.08
C TYR A 98 -24.72 -2.17 13.94
N TRP A 99 -25.85 -2.87 14.04
CA TRP A 99 -26.96 -2.74 13.09
C TRP A 99 -27.62 -1.37 13.21
N CYS A 100 -27.67 -0.65 12.10
CA CYS A 100 -28.28 0.65 11.95
C CYS A 100 -29.41 0.63 10.91
N ILE A 101 -30.47 1.39 11.15
CA ILE A 101 -31.49 1.73 10.14
C ILE A 101 -31.37 3.22 9.88
N ASP A 102 -31.15 3.60 8.62
CA ASP A 102 -30.98 5.00 8.18
C ASP A 102 -29.94 5.78 9.02
N GLY A 103 -28.86 5.09 9.42
CA GLY A 103 -27.77 5.62 10.25
C GLY A 103 -28.03 5.61 11.77
N VAL A 104 -29.14 5.04 12.24
CA VAL A 104 -29.50 4.98 13.67
C VAL A 104 -29.38 3.56 14.20
N ARG A 105 -28.50 3.34 15.19
CA ARG A 105 -28.32 2.05 15.88
C ARG A 105 -29.64 1.50 16.42
N GLN A 106 -29.91 0.24 16.14
CA GLN A 106 -31.06 -0.50 16.65
C GLN A 106 -30.71 -1.14 18.00
N THR A 107 -31.68 -1.17 18.92
CA THR A 107 -31.50 -1.69 20.28
C THR A 107 -32.57 -2.72 20.64
N ASP A 108 -32.23 -3.62 21.56
CA ASP A 108 -33.18 -4.53 22.18
C ASP A 108 -34.17 -3.82 23.13
N LYS A 109 -35.04 -4.62 23.75
CA LYS A 109 -36.12 -4.17 24.65
C LYS A 109 -35.60 -3.51 25.94
N ASP A 110 -34.33 -3.72 26.29
CA ASP A 110 -33.66 -3.15 27.45
C ASP A 110 -32.72 -1.97 27.08
N GLY A 111 -32.61 -1.65 25.78
CA GLY A 111 -31.84 -0.52 25.25
C GLY A 111 -30.38 -0.85 24.88
N LYS A 112 -29.99 -2.13 24.83
CA LYS A 112 -28.64 -2.53 24.38
C LYS A 112 -28.60 -2.61 22.84
N PRO A 113 -27.58 -2.06 22.16
CA PRO A 113 -27.51 -2.09 20.70
C PRO A 113 -27.24 -3.49 20.14
N TYR A 114 -27.87 -3.81 19.01
CA TYR A 114 -27.68 -5.06 18.28
C TYR A 114 -26.35 -5.04 17.51
N LYS A 115 -25.38 -5.87 17.94
CA LYS A 115 -24.10 -6.04 17.24
C LYS A 115 -24.20 -7.13 16.17
N ALA A 116 -23.68 -6.84 14.97
CA ALA A 116 -23.75 -7.73 13.81
C ALA A 116 -22.71 -8.87 13.84
N GLN A 117 -21.65 -8.71 14.64
CA GLN A 117 -20.67 -9.74 14.96
C GLN A 117 -20.47 -9.81 16.47
N GLY A 118 -20.16 -11.00 16.98
CA GLY A 118 -19.89 -11.21 18.40
C GLY A 118 -18.48 -10.75 18.73
N GLU A 119 -18.33 -9.94 19.79
CA GLU A 119 -17.02 -9.70 20.37
C GLU A 119 -16.55 -10.97 21.10
N LYS A 120 -15.27 -11.31 20.98
CA LYS A 120 -14.64 -12.30 21.86
C LYS A 120 -14.82 -11.77 23.30
N GLY A 121 -15.40 -12.57 24.18
CA GLY A 121 -15.74 -12.12 25.53
C GLY A 121 -14.51 -11.64 26.30
N ASP A 122 -14.66 -10.54 27.05
CA ASP A 122 -13.62 -10.03 27.95
C ASP A 122 -13.17 -11.12 28.93
N THR A 123 -11.86 -11.24 29.14
CA THR A 123 -11.31 -12.08 30.21
C THR A 123 -11.87 -11.60 31.55
N GLY A 124 -12.54 -12.50 32.28
CA GLY A 124 -13.21 -12.15 33.54
C GLY A 124 -12.21 -11.61 34.58
N ALA A 125 -12.54 -10.45 35.17
CA ALA A 125 -11.67 -9.81 36.16
C ALA A 125 -11.44 -10.69 37.40
N ASP A 126 -10.19 -10.73 37.89
CA ASP A 126 -9.72 -11.68 38.90
C ASP A 126 -10.57 -11.71 40.18
N GLY A 127 -11.21 -12.86 40.41
CA GLY A 127 -11.71 -13.27 41.72
C GLY A 127 -10.65 -14.08 42.47
N GLN A 128 -10.67 -14.02 43.81
CA GLN A 128 -9.81 -14.91 44.63
C GLN A 128 -10.07 -16.39 44.29
N PRO A 129 -9.04 -17.27 44.35
CA PRO A 129 -9.09 -18.60 43.77
C PRO A 129 -10.18 -19.50 44.39
N GLY A 130 -11.26 -19.68 43.64
CA GLY A 130 -12.11 -20.87 43.68
C GLY A 130 -11.73 -21.85 42.57
N ASP A 131 -12.59 -22.84 42.32
CA ASP A 131 -12.49 -23.70 41.14
C ASP A 131 -12.52 -22.85 39.84
N PRO A 132 -11.96 -23.34 38.71
CA PRO A 132 -11.86 -22.59 37.47
C PRO A 132 -13.16 -21.88 37.09
N GLY A 133 -13.08 -20.57 36.88
CA GLY A 133 -14.21 -19.79 36.39
C GLY A 133 -14.68 -20.37 35.07
N ALA A 134 -15.98 -20.61 34.94
CA ALA A 134 -16.57 -21.06 33.68
C ALA A 134 -16.23 -20.06 32.57
N ASP A 135 -15.97 -20.57 31.36
CA ASP A 135 -15.46 -19.79 30.24
C ASP A 135 -16.26 -18.49 30.01
N GLY A 136 -15.53 -17.41 29.71
CA GLY A 136 -16.12 -16.10 29.43
C GLY A 136 -17.13 -16.24 28.30
N LYS A 137 -18.42 -15.98 28.59
CA LYS A 137 -19.52 -16.26 27.67
C LYS A 137 -19.28 -15.63 26.31
N ASP A 138 -19.24 -16.46 25.27
CA ASP A 138 -19.10 -16.01 23.88
C ASP A 138 -20.11 -14.91 23.55
N GLY A 139 -19.62 -13.87 22.88
CA GLY A 139 -20.45 -12.74 22.48
C GLY A 139 -21.56 -13.18 21.54
N CYS A 140 -22.81 -13.00 21.95
CA CYS A 140 -23.95 -13.21 21.06
C CYS A 140 -24.05 -12.07 20.03
N TRP A 141 -24.29 -12.43 18.78
CA TRP A 141 -24.57 -11.50 17.68
C TRP A 141 -26.01 -11.63 17.21
N TYR A 142 -26.44 -10.68 16.39
CA TYR A 142 -27.76 -10.66 15.80
C TYR A 142 -27.65 -10.56 14.28
N PHE A 143 -28.59 -11.17 13.57
CA PHE A 143 -28.74 -11.01 12.13
C PHE A 143 -30.23 -10.98 11.75
N PRO A 144 -30.60 -10.42 10.60
CA PRO A 144 -31.98 -10.42 10.10
C PRO A 144 -32.27 -11.72 9.33
N ASP A 145 -33.27 -12.50 9.75
CA ASP A 145 -33.61 -13.78 9.10
C ASP A 145 -34.62 -13.62 7.94
N GLU A 146 -34.77 -14.67 7.12
CA GLU A 146 -35.77 -14.77 6.06
C GLU A 146 -37.22 -14.69 6.59
N ASP A 147 -37.46 -15.02 7.86
CA ASP A 147 -38.79 -14.91 8.50
C ASP A 147 -39.25 -13.46 8.80
N GLY A 148 -38.36 -12.48 8.65
CA GLY A 148 -38.63 -11.05 8.87
C GLY A 148 -38.29 -10.52 10.28
N PHE A 149 -37.76 -11.37 11.17
CA PHE A 149 -37.38 -11.05 12.55
C PHE A 149 -35.86 -11.06 12.77
N TRP A 150 -35.40 -10.31 13.76
CA TRP A 150 -34.03 -10.42 14.25
C TRP A 150 -33.84 -11.77 14.92
N HIS A 151 -32.86 -12.54 14.47
CA HIS A 151 -32.38 -13.74 15.13
C HIS A 151 -31.14 -13.42 15.96
N LYS A 152 -30.95 -14.16 17.05
CA LYS A 152 -29.81 -14.09 17.97
C LYS A 152 -28.99 -15.37 17.85
N GLN A 153 -27.72 -15.24 17.51
CA GLN A 153 -26.78 -16.35 17.45
C GLN A 153 -25.68 -16.25 18.51
N TYR A 154 -25.19 -17.41 18.95
CA TYR A 154 -24.12 -17.57 19.93
C TYR A 154 -23.55 -18.99 19.85
N TYR A 155 -22.36 -19.22 20.40
CA TYR A 155 -21.77 -20.56 20.51
C TYR A 155 -22.28 -21.28 21.76
N ASN A 156 -22.54 -22.59 21.64
CA ASN A 156 -22.81 -23.46 22.79
C ASN A 156 -21.51 -24.02 23.41
N GLU A 157 -21.65 -24.75 24.52
CA GLU A 157 -20.56 -25.47 25.22
C GLU A 157 -19.79 -26.50 24.35
N GLU A 158 -20.23 -26.75 23.11
CA GLU A 158 -19.59 -27.64 22.13
C GLU A 158 -18.90 -26.85 20.98
N GLY A 159 -18.83 -25.51 21.07
CA GLY A 159 -18.27 -24.64 20.03
C GLY A 159 -19.14 -24.51 18.77
N LYS A 160 -20.42 -24.88 18.85
CA LYS A 160 -21.37 -24.84 17.73
C LYS A 160 -22.31 -23.65 17.85
N ILE A 161 -22.54 -22.97 16.72
CA ILE A 161 -23.54 -21.90 16.61
C ILE A 161 -24.95 -22.45 16.88
N VAL A 162 -25.64 -21.83 17.83
CA VAL A 162 -27.06 -21.96 18.12
C VAL A 162 -27.77 -20.69 17.63
N ASP A 163 -28.98 -20.87 17.13
CA ASP A 163 -29.81 -19.81 16.55
C ASP A 163 -31.14 -19.70 17.33
N GLU A 164 -31.48 -18.49 17.78
CA GLU A 164 -32.69 -18.17 18.56
C GLU A 164 -33.47 -17.03 17.90
N PRO A 165 -34.70 -17.26 17.37
CA PRO A 165 -35.55 -16.19 16.87
C PRO A 165 -36.00 -15.25 17.99
N THR A 166 -36.21 -13.96 17.68
CA THR A 166 -36.72 -12.96 18.64
C THR A 166 -38.03 -12.34 18.18
N ASP A 167 -38.85 -11.79 19.10
CA ASP A 167 -40.12 -11.13 18.73
C ASP A 167 -39.93 -9.75 18.03
N VAL A 168 -38.70 -9.37 17.67
CA VAL A 168 -38.39 -8.03 17.15
C VAL A 168 -38.24 -8.10 15.64
N ALA A 169 -39.22 -7.59 14.91
CA ALA A 169 -39.18 -7.51 13.45
C ALA A 169 -38.07 -6.57 12.97
N TRP A 170 -37.27 -6.99 11.98
CA TRP A 170 -36.44 -6.07 11.19
C TRP A 170 -37.23 -5.49 10.02
N THR A 171 -38.29 -6.17 9.58
CA THR A 171 -39.24 -5.71 8.57
C THR A 171 -40.10 -4.53 9.06
N PRO A 172 -40.58 -3.64 8.16
CA PRO A 172 -41.43 -2.51 8.54
C PRO A 172 -42.86 -2.96 8.92
N SER A 173 -43.48 -2.30 9.92
CA SER A 173 -44.80 -2.66 10.45
C SER A 173 -45.96 -2.20 9.55
N ALA A 174 -46.15 -2.86 8.40
CA ALA A 174 -47.22 -2.67 7.39
C ALA A 174 -47.34 -1.28 6.72
N GLU A 175 -46.89 -0.19 7.35
CA GLU A 175 -46.98 1.18 6.82
C GLU A 175 -45.77 1.51 5.91
N GLU A 176 -45.84 0.99 4.68
CA GLU A 176 -45.56 1.78 3.46
C GLU A 176 -44.12 2.26 3.13
N SER A 177 -43.03 1.72 3.69
CA SER A 177 -41.66 1.97 3.17
C SER A 177 -40.95 0.70 2.66
N VAL A 178 -40.26 0.77 1.51
CA VAL A 178 -39.27 -0.28 1.13
C VAL A 178 -38.20 -0.38 2.21
N ARG A 179 -37.80 -1.60 2.55
CA ARG A 179 -36.63 -1.83 3.41
C ARG A 179 -35.68 -2.82 2.77
N VAL A 180 -34.43 -2.38 2.62
CA VAL A 180 -33.32 -3.17 2.09
C VAL A 180 -32.29 -3.37 3.20
N VAL A 181 -31.93 -4.63 3.46
CA VAL A 181 -30.77 -4.99 4.29
C VAL A 181 -29.60 -5.27 3.38
N TYR A 182 -28.47 -4.60 3.61
CA TYR A 182 -27.19 -4.97 3.05
C TYR A 182 -26.34 -5.64 4.13
N ASP A 183 -26.17 -6.96 4.01
CA ASP A 183 -25.36 -7.77 4.93
C ASP A 183 -24.09 -8.27 4.21
N PRO A 184 -23.00 -7.48 4.24
CA PRO A 184 -21.71 -7.90 3.70
C PRO A 184 -21.01 -8.97 4.55
N VAL A 185 -21.49 -9.26 5.78
CA VAL A 185 -20.89 -10.23 6.69
C VAL A 185 -21.38 -11.64 6.38
N ASN A 186 -22.68 -11.85 6.28
CA ASN A 186 -23.30 -13.12 5.86
C ASN A 186 -23.40 -13.24 4.33
N GLY A 187 -23.12 -12.15 3.60
CA GLY A 187 -22.95 -12.16 2.16
C GLY A 187 -24.24 -12.15 1.37
N CYS A 188 -25.27 -11.46 1.87
CA CYS A 188 -26.59 -11.33 1.24
C CYS A 188 -27.11 -9.88 1.16
N LEU A 189 -28.13 -9.70 0.34
CA LEU A 189 -29.00 -8.53 0.31
C LEU A 189 -30.45 -9.03 0.46
N GLN A 190 -31.16 -8.55 1.47
CA GLN A 190 -32.58 -8.84 1.66
C GLN A 190 -33.41 -7.62 1.29
N ILE A 191 -34.52 -7.83 0.57
CA ILE A 191 -35.44 -6.76 0.15
C ILE A 191 -36.84 -7.12 0.64
N SER A 192 -37.54 -6.16 1.24
CA SER A 192 -38.93 -6.29 1.70
C SER A 192 -39.76 -5.06 1.30
N ASN A 193 -41.07 -5.26 1.17
CA ASN A 193 -42.07 -4.22 0.90
C ASN A 193 -41.84 -3.40 -0.40
N ALA A 194 -41.29 -4.03 -1.45
CA ALA A 194 -41.15 -3.42 -2.77
C ALA A 194 -42.44 -3.55 -3.61
N VAL A 195 -42.48 -2.83 -4.74
CA VAL A 195 -43.58 -2.96 -5.73
C VAL A 195 -43.84 -4.42 -6.07
N ASP A 196 -45.12 -4.81 -6.01
CA ASP A 196 -45.64 -6.13 -6.38
C ASP A 196 -45.12 -7.32 -5.52
N MET A 197 -44.70 -7.04 -4.28
CA MET A 197 -44.50 -8.04 -3.23
C MET A 197 -45.74 -8.20 -2.33
N GLU A 198 -45.93 -9.39 -1.73
CA GLU A 198 -46.95 -9.64 -0.69
C GLU A 198 -46.50 -9.11 0.69
N GLU A 199 -47.46 -8.81 1.58
CA GLU A 199 -47.17 -8.32 2.94
C GLU A 199 -46.38 -9.38 3.74
N GLY A 200 -45.23 -8.98 4.30
CA GLY A 200 -44.32 -9.89 4.99
C GLY A 200 -43.40 -10.72 4.08
N GLN A 201 -43.48 -10.56 2.75
CA GLN A 201 -42.56 -11.23 1.83
C GLN A 201 -41.15 -10.62 1.90
N VAL A 202 -40.13 -11.48 1.83
CA VAL A 202 -38.71 -11.11 1.69
C VAL A 202 -38.13 -11.73 0.42
N ILE A 203 -37.32 -10.98 -0.32
CA ILE A 203 -36.51 -11.46 -1.44
C ILE A 203 -35.04 -11.50 -0.99
N TYR A 204 -34.41 -12.67 -1.11
CA TYR A 204 -33.00 -12.90 -0.78
C TYR A 204 -32.13 -12.92 -2.04
N ILE A 205 -31.08 -12.10 -2.08
CA ILE A 205 -30.11 -12.03 -3.19
C ILE A 205 -28.71 -12.27 -2.62
N PRO A 206 -28.02 -13.38 -2.98
CA PRO A 206 -26.62 -13.57 -2.62
C PRO A 206 -25.74 -12.49 -3.26
N ILE A 207 -24.98 -11.75 -2.45
CA ILE A 207 -23.93 -10.83 -2.93
C ILE A 207 -22.54 -11.49 -2.90
N THR A 208 -22.41 -12.61 -2.21
CA THR A 208 -21.32 -13.59 -2.39
C THR A 208 -21.72 -14.69 -3.37
N SER A 209 -20.77 -15.52 -3.79
CA SER A 209 -21.04 -16.66 -4.69
C SER A 209 -20.17 -17.88 -4.38
N ASN A 210 -20.40 -19.01 -5.06
CA ASN A 210 -19.61 -20.22 -4.83
C ASN A 210 -18.18 -20.07 -5.36
N LEU A 211 -17.19 -20.44 -4.54
CA LEU A 211 -15.78 -20.50 -4.92
C LEU A 211 -15.56 -21.52 -6.06
N LYS A 212 -14.85 -21.11 -7.11
CA LYS A 212 -14.56 -21.92 -8.30
C LYS A 212 -13.07 -22.28 -8.42
N SER A 213 -12.17 -21.42 -7.91
CA SER A 213 -10.75 -21.69 -7.73
C SER A 213 -10.12 -20.68 -6.76
N LEU A 214 -8.92 -20.96 -6.22
CA LEU A 214 -8.13 -20.01 -5.45
C LEU A 214 -6.68 -19.92 -5.97
N ALA A 215 -6.29 -18.73 -6.42
CA ALA A 215 -4.92 -18.31 -6.74
C ALA A 215 -4.04 -18.09 -5.49
N VAL A 216 -2.71 -18.30 -5.54
CA VAL A 216 -1.78 -17.59 -4.62
C VAL A 216 -1.44 -16.21 -5.19
N ILE A 217 -1.27 -15.20 -4.33
CA ILE A 217 -0.78 -13.87 -4.69
C ILE A 217 0.66 -13.71 -4.19
N PRO A 218 1.67 -13.66 -5.08
CA PRO A 218 3.07 -13.58 -4.68
C PRO A 218 3.47 -12.16 -4.26
N TYR A 219 3.52 -11.91 -2.95
CA TYR A 219 4.14 -10.70 -2.38
C TYR A 219 5.66 -10.82 -2.25
N ILE A 220 6.16 -12.02 -1.92
CA ILE A 220 7.59 -12.33 -1.83
C ILE A 220 7.84 -13.61 -2.66
N LEU A 221 8.86 -13.58 -3.52
CA LEU A 221 9.34 -14.74 -4.27
C LEU A 221 10.68 -15.21 -3.69
N ASP A 222 10.83 -16.52 -3.58
CA ASP A 222 12.10 -17.18 -3.25
C ASP A 222 13.13 -16.99 -4.38
N GLU A 223 14.40 -16.76 -4.05
CA GLU A 223 15.42 -16.48 -5.08
C GLU A 223 15.78 -17.72 -5.91
N ASP A 224 15.88 -18.90 -5.31
CA ASP A 224 16.31 -20.11 -6.05
C ASP A 224 15.18 -20.68 -6.92
N THR A 225 14.01 -20.92 -6.31
CA THR A 225 12.90 -21.65 -6.93
C THR A 225 11.92 -20.75 -7.70
N LYS A 226 11.91 -19.44 -7.40
CA LYS A 226 10.91 -18.46 -7.85
C LYS A 226 9.46 -18.80 -7.45
N TYR A 227 9.26 -19.65 -6.45
CA TYR A 227 7.94 -19.86 -5.82
C TYR A 227 7.57 -18.68 -4.91
N PRO A 228 6.27 -18.42 -4.66
CA PRO A 228 5.84 -17.57 -3.55
C PRO A 228 6.36 -18.15 -2.23
N MET A 229 6.88 -17.32 -1.34
CA MET A 229 7.52 -17.77 -0.09
C MET A 229 6.73 -17.38 1.15
N ALA A 230 6.54 -18.33 2.06
CA ALA A 230 6.21 -18.08 3.46
C ALA A 230 7.47 -18.29 4.32
N PHE A 231 7.85 -17.27 5.11
CA PHE A 231 9.03 -17.32 5.98
C PHE A 231 8.63 -17.26 7.45
N PHE A 232 9.30 -18.06 8.29
CA PHE A 232 9.05 -18.15 9.74
C PHE A 232 10.37 -18.08 10.53
N TYR A 233 10.39 -17.37 11.64
CA TYR A 233 11.30 -17.70 12.73
C TYR A 233 10.63 -18.75 13.62
N ASN A 234 11.21 -19.94 13.71
CA ASN A 234 10.80 -20.95 14.69
C ASN A 234 11.47 -20.62 16.03
N ILE A 235 10.69 -20.58 17.10
CA ILE A 235 11.17 -20.35 18.46
C ILE A 235 11.38 -21.71 19.09
N MET A 236 12.65 -22.09 19.30
CA MET A 236 13.01 -23.42 19.78
C MET A 236 13.16 -23.43 21.31
N GLY A 237 12.74 -24.50 21.95
CA GLY A 237 12.88 -24.69 23.39
C GLY A 237 13.11 -26.15 23.78
N TYR A 238 13.30 -26.37 25.08
CA TYR A 238 13.37 -27.69 25.71
C TYR A 238 12.01 -28.13 26.22
N GLU A 239 11.72 -29.43 26.23
CA GLU A 239 10.48 -29.98 26.80
C GLU A 239 10.46 -29.87 28.34
N THR A 240 11.63 -29.83 29.01
CA THR A 240 11.71 -29.72 30.47
C THR A 240 12.82 -28.79 30.98
N LYS A 241 12.66 -28.26 32.19
CA LYS A 241 13.68 -27.46 32.89
C LYS A 241 14.99 -28.23 33.18
N ALA A 242 14.96 -29.56 33.15
CA ALA A 242 16.12 -30.40 33.45
C ALA A 242 17.09 -30.54 32.25
N GLU A 243 16.66 -30.16 31.05
CA GLU A 243 17.43 -30.20 29.81
C GLU A 243 18.15 -28.87 29.52
N VAL A 244 17.82 -27.81 30.26
CA VAL A 244 18.41 -26.46 30.10
C VAL A 244 19.89 -26.50 30.45
N GLY A 245 20.75 -26.27 29.46
CA GLY A 245 22.21 -26.36 29.59
C GLY A 245 22.79 -27.74 29.27
N ASP A 246 21.97 -28.77 29.03
CA ASP A 246 22.45 -30.06 28.53
C ASP A 246 22.73 -29.95 27.02
N ALA A 247 24.02 -29.97 26.66
CA ALA A 247 24.49 -29.92 25.28
C ALA A 247 24.12 -31.16 24.43
N THR A 248 23.44 -32.16 25.02
CA THR A 248 22.91 -33.36 24.34
C THR A 248 21.39 -33.41 24.25
N ALA A 249 20.68 -32.51 24.92
CA ALA A 249 19.22 -32.43 24.84
C ALA A 249 18.76 -31.87 23.48
N LYS A 250 17.64 -32.37 22.97
CA LYS A 250 17.12 -31.96 21.65
C LYS A 250 16.08 -30.85 21.78
N TYR A 251 16.33 -29.74 21.11
CA TYR A 251 15.35 -28.68 20.89
C TYR A 251 14.10 -29.17 20.13
N VAL A 252 12.97 -28.53 20.44
CA VAL A 252 11.66 -28.68 19.80
C VAL A 252 11.07 -27.31 19.48
N VAL A 253 10.22 -27.21 18.46
CA VAL A 253 9.46 -25.97 18.19
C VAL A 253 8.49 -25.71 19.35
N ALA A 254 8.55 -24.50 19.92
CA ALA A 254 7.67 -24.02 20.98
C ALA A 254 6.56 -23.12 20.42
N SER A 255 6.93 -22.18 19.55
CA SER A 255 6.02 -21.45 18.65
C SER A 255 6.82 -20.94 17.44
N SER A 256 6.23 -20.05 16.65
CA SER A 256 6.88 -19.35 15.55
C SER A 256 6.24 -17.97 15.31
N THR A 257 6.94 -17.11 14.57
CA THR A 257 6.39 -15.83 14.09
C THR A 257 5.24 -16.06 13.11
N ASN A 258 4.26 -15.16 13.11
CA ASN A 258 3.13 -15.18 12.18
C ASN A 258 3.57 -14.89 10.73
N ALA A 259 3.30 -15.80 9.79
CA ALA A 259 3.44 -15.53 8.35
C ALA A 259 2.07 -15.29 7.71
N LYS A 260 1.92 -14.23 6.92
CA LYS A 260 0.71 -13.97 6.11
C LYS A 260 0.91 -14.49 4.68
N VAL A 261 -0.02 -15.30 4.19
CA VAL A 261 -0.08 -15.73 2.78
C VAL A 261 -1.39 -15.25 2.17
N HIS A 262 -1.29 -14.64 0.99
CA HIS A 262 -2.36 -13.92 0.33
C HIS A 262 -2.91 -14.74 -0.84
N TYR A 263 -4.23 -14.84 -0.97
CA TYR A 263 -4.91 -15.67 -1.95
C TYR A 263 -5.96 -14.89 -2.74
N ARG A 264 -6.03 -15.14 -4.05
CA ARG A 264 -7.05 -14.57 -4.94
C ARG A 264 -8.20 -15.56 -5.05
N LEU A 265 -9.37 -15.18 -4.57
CA LEU A 265 -10.60 -15.95 -4.77
C LEU A 265 -11.12 -15.76 -6.20
N ASN A 266 -11.70 -16.81 -6.78
CA ASN A 266 -12.36 -16.77 -8.09
C ASN A 266 -13.79 -17.32 -7.99
N PRO A 267 -14.83 -16.51 -8.24
CA PRO A 267 -14.78 -15.05 -8.39
C PRO A 267 -14.35 -14.35 -7.08
N ALA A 268 -13.99 -13.06 -7.16
CA ALA A 268 -13.45 -12.31 -6.03
C ALA A 268 -14.41 -12.25 -4.81
N ASN A 269 -15.72 -12.27 -5.03
CA ASN A 269 -16.76 -12.29 -3.98
C ASN A 269 -17.11 -13.70 -3.45
N ALA A 270 -16.28 -14.72 -3.67
CA ALA A 270 -16.62 -16.06 -3.23
C ALA A 270 -16.84 -16.15 -1.70
N ASN A 271 -17.84 -16.92 -1.26
CA ASN A 271 -18.06 -17.22 0.16
C ASN A 271 -16.95 -18.15 0.67
N THR A 272 -16.28 -17.75 1.76
CA THR A 272 -15.21 -18.50 2.45
C THR A 272 -15.61 -19.05 3.82
N GLN A 273 -16.75 -18.61 4.39
CA GLN A 273 -17.29 -19.07 5.67
C GLN A 273 -17.91 -20.47 5.57
N ASP A 274 -18.49 -20.80 4.41
CA ASP A 274 -19.01 -22.13 4.07
C ASP A 274 -17.93 -23.21 3.88
N TRP A 275 -16.66 -22.88 4.11
CA TRP A 275 -15.51 -23.76 3.94
C TRP A 275 -14.77 -23.98 5.27
N GLU A 276 -14.22 -25.18 5.43
CA GLU A 276 -13.21 -25.52 6.44
C GLU A 276 -11.85 -25.48 5.77
N TRP A 277 -10.91 -24.75 6.37
CA TRP A 277 -9.60 -24.47 5.78
C TRP A 277 -8.50 -25.21 6.53
N SER A 278 -7.56 -25.80 5.78
CA SER A 278 -6.37 -26.46 6.31
C SER A 278 -5.17 -26.20 5.40
N MET A 279 -3.96 -26.35 5.94
CA MET A 279 -2.75 -26.42 5.12
C MET A 279 -2.42 -27.87 4.84
N ILE A 280 -2.10 -28.17 3.58
CA ILE A 280 -1.44 -29.41 3.19
C ILE A 280 0.04 -29.15 2.89
N ASP A 281 0.92 -30.07 3.27
CA ASP A 281 2.37 -29.96 3.09
C ASP A 281 2.97 -31.17 2.36
N ARG A 282 4.10 -30.92 1.67
CA ARG A 282 4.94 -31.94 1.01
C ARG A 282 6.41 -31.54 1.12
N THR A 283 7.29 -32.53 1.16
CA THR A 283 8.71 -32.33 0.85
C THR A 283 9.00 -32.71 -0.61
N ILE A 284 9.87 -31.94 -1.27
CA ILE A 284 10.34 -32.19 -2.63
C ILE A 284 11.88 -32.17 -2.66
N ALA A 285 12.49 -33.19 -3.26
CA ALA A 285 13.94 -33.26 -3.41
C ALA A 285 14.41 -32.51 -4.67
N THR A 286 15.48 -31.71 -4.56
CA THR A 286 16.05 -30.93 -5.67
C THR A 286 17.07 -31.71 -6.52
N VAL A 287 17.43 -32.94 -6.12
CA VAL A 287 18.48 -33.74 -6.77
C VAL A 287 18.12 -34.19 -8.19
N SER A 288 19.16 -34.62 -8.93
CA SER A 288 19.07 -35.04 -10.33
C SER A 288 17.94 -36.07 -10.60
N PRO A 289 17.25 -36.02 -11.77
CA PRO A 289 16.12 -36.91 -12.09
C PRO A 289 16.36 -38.42 -12.05
N ALA A 290 17.61 -38.87 -11.86
CA ALA A 290 17.95 -40.28 -11.65
C ALA A 290 17.71 -40.77 -10.20
N GLU A 291 17.67 -39.85 -9.22
CA GLU A 291 17.61 -40.15 -7.78
C GLU A 291 16.31 -39.65 -7.12
N ALA A 292 15.57 -38.77 -7.80
CA ALA A 292 14.26 -38.30 -7.40
C ALA A 292 13.21 -39.44 -7.37
N THR A 293 13.11 -40.14 -6.24
CA THR A 293 11.99 -41.05 -5.97
C THR A 293 10.68 -40.27 -5.86
N ARG A 294 9.55 -40.94 -6.12
CA ARG A 294 8.24 -40.30 -6.23
C ARG A 294 7.90 -39.55 -4.93
N ALA A 295 7.66 -38.23 -5.04
CA ALA A 295 7.35 -37.34 -3.93
C ALA A 295 6.28 -37.93 -2.98
N ALA A 296 6.40 -37.55 -1.70
CA ALA A 296 5.45 -37.95 -0.67
C ALA A 296 4.02 -37.52 -1.02
N GLY A 297 3.03 -38.26 -0.49
CA GLY A 297 1.65 -37.80 -0.50
C GLY A 297 1.47 -36.59 0.41
N ASP A 298 0.36 -35.88 0.24
CA ASP A 298 -0.01 -34.75 1.07
C ASP A 298 -0.04 -35.13 2.55
N LYS A 299 0.60 -34.29 3.37
CA LYS A 299 0.52 -34.27 4.83
C LYS A 299 -0.22 -33.01 5.28
N SER A 300 -0.39 -32.83 6.58
CA SER A 300 -0.92 -31.62 7.21
C SER A 300 -0.30 -31.44 8.60
N GLU A 301 1.03 -31.54 8.69
CA GLU A 301 1.79 -31.52 9.94
C GLU A 301 2.73 -30.32 10.07
N LEU A 302 3.16 -29.70 8.97
CA LEU A 302 4.15 -28.62 8.99
C LEU A 302 3.58 -27.27 9.43
N LEU A 303 2.42 -26.88 8.90
CA LEU A 303 1.81 -25.57 9.15
C LEU A 303 0.42 -25.68 9.77
N SER A 304 0.06 -24.72 10.62
CA SER A 304 -1.29 -24.53 11.16
C SER A 304 -1.84 -23.16 10.75
N ILE A 305 -3.17 -23.08 10.57
CA ILE A 305 -3.86 -21.81 10.32
C ILE A 305 -4.22 -21.21 11.67
N LYS A 306 -3.70 -20.01 11.96
CA LYS A 306 -4.07 -19.21 13.14
C LYS A 306 -5.37 -18.44 12.90
N SER A 307 -5.48 -17.80 11.75
CA SER A 307 -6.66 -17.00 11.39
C SER A 307 -6.78 -16.82 9.88
N THR A 308 -8.00 -16.49 9.44
CA THR A 308 -8.30 -16.06 8.07
C THR A 308 -8.99 -14.71 8.10
N THR A 309 -8.66 -13.83 7.17
CA THR A 309 -9.16 -12.45 7.06
C THR A 309 -9.38 -12.09 5.60
N ARG A 310 -10.12 -11.01 5.33
CA ARG A 310 -10.45 -10.58 3.97
C ARG A 310 -10.35 -9.06 3.88
N GLU A 311 -9.41 -8.59 3.06
CA GLU A 311 -9.09 -7.17 2.89
C GLU A 311 -8.79 -6.92 1.41
N ASN A 312 -9.25 -5.81 0.83
CA ASN A 312 -8.89 -5.37 -0.53
C ASN A 312 -9.06 -6.45 -1.64
N ASP A 313 -10.17 -7.19 -1.62
CA ASP A 313 -10.48 -8.36 -2.50
C ASP A 313 -9.54 -9.58 -2.36
N GLU A 314 -8.61 -9.57 -1.41
CA GLU A 314 -7.72 -10.70 -1.09
C GLU A 314 -8.26 -11.51 0.10
N PHE A 315 -7.97 -12.81 0.10
CA PHE A 315 -8.16 -13.70 1.25
C PHE A 315 -6.81 -13.96 1.90
N ILE A 316 -6.63 -13.49 3.13
CA ILE A 316 -5.34 -13.48 3.83
C ILE A 316 -5.38 -14.54 4.92
N VAL A 317 -4.49 -15.52 4.83
CA VAL A 317 -4.34 -16.59 5.82
C VAL A 317 -3.10 -16.33 6.67
N THR A 318 -3.28 -16.24 7.98
CA THR A 318 -2.16 -16.15 8.94
C THR A 318 -1.79 -17.54 9.41
N LEU A 319 -0.52 -17.90 9.24
CA LEU A 319 0.02 -19.22 9.48
C LEU A 319 1.01 -19.21 10.65
N LYS A 320 1.06 -20.33 11.37
CA LYS A 320 2.14 -20.70 12.30
C LYS A 320 2.85 -21.95 11.75
N SER A 321 4.15 -22.04 11.97
CA SER A 321 4.97 -23.23 11.76
C SER A 321 4.93 -24.13 13.01
N ASN A 322 4.73 -25.43 12.79
CA ASN A 322 4.67 -26.46 13.82
C ASN A 322 5.98 -27.25 13.95
N LYS A 323 6.88 -27.17 12.96
CA LYS A 323 8.06 -28.04 12.81
C LYS A 323 9.25 -27.29 12.23
N SER A 324 10.45 -27.67 12.69
CA SER A 324 11.70 -27.26 12.04
C SER A 324 11.82 -27.88 10.65
N LEU A 325 12.37 -27.13 9.71
CA LEU A 325 12.77 -27.67 8.40
C LEU A 325 14.05 -28.52 8.50
N GLU A 326 14.84 -28.39 9.56
CA GLU A 326 15.96 -29.32 9.85
C GLU A 326 15.42 -30.73 10.17
N ASP A 327 14.31 -30.82 10.91
CA ASP A 327 13.62 -32.08 11.24
C ASP A 327 12.93 -32.76 10.03
N LEU A 328 12.82 -32.06 8.90
CA LEU A 328 12.31 -32.60 7.64
C LEU A 328 13.41 -32.93 6.62
N ARG A 329 14.67 -32.58 6.90
CA ARG A 329 15.79 -32.92 6.01
C ARG A 329 16.20 -34.38 6.14
N ASN A 330 16.47 -34.97 4.99
CA ASN A 330 17.06 -36.30 4.85
C ASN A 330 18.50 -36.10 4.35
N ASP A 331 19.51 -36.65 5.03
CA ASP A 331 20.95 -36.37 4.79
C ASP A 331 21.45 -36.65 3.35
N ILE A 332 20.61 -37.28 2.51
CA ILE A 332 20.90 -37.65 1.12
C ILE A 332 20.26 -36.66 0.12
N LEU A 333 19.27 -35.88 0.53
CA LEU A 333 18.42 -35.08 -0.35
C LEU A 333 18.27 -33.65 0.20
N GLU A 334 18.63 -32.67 -0.63
CA GLU A 334 18.20 -31.28 -0.42
C GLU A 334 16.67 -31.20 -0.63
N GLU A 335 15.93 -31.40 0.46
CA GLU A 335 14.47 -31.32 0.46
C GLU A 335 14.00 -29.89 0.77
N HIS A 336 13.17 -29.33 -0.11
CA HIS A 336 12.37 -28.14 0.17
C HIS A 336 10.99 -28.56 0.66
N ALA A 337 10.47 -27.88 1.68
CA ALA A 337 9.07 -27.98 2.03
C ALA A 337 8.22 -27.03 1.18
N ILE A 338 7.10 -27.53 0.67
CA ILE A 338 6.07 -26.75 -0.01
C ILE A 338 4.73 -27.00 0.65
N ALA A 339 3.89 -25.96 0.73
CA ALA A 339 2.55 -26.06 1.31
C ALA A 339 1.50 -25.41 0.41
N ALA A 340 0.25 -25.88 0.48
CA ALA A 340 -0.88 -25.30 -0.21
C ALA A 340 -2.07 -25.15 0.75
N LEU A 341 -2.90 -24.14 0.52
CA LEU A 341 -4.16 -23.97 1.23
C LEU A 341 -5.21 -24.90 0.61
N GLN A 342 -5.84 -25.72 1.44
CA GLN A 342 -6.95 -26.56 1.06
C GLN A 342 -8.23 -26.10 1.78
N GLY A 343 -9.31 -25.98 1.03
CA GLY A 343 -10.65 -25.75 1.55
C GLY A 343 -11.55 -26.95 1.28
N THR A 344 -12.34 -27.37 2.26
CA THR A 344 -13.44 -28.33 2.10
C THR A 344 -14.77 -27.65 2.38
N ASN A 345 -15.74 -27.71 1.46
CA ASN A 345 -17.04 -27.07 1.65
C ASN A 345 -17.92 -27.86 2.64
N LYS A 346 -18.42 -27.18 3.68
CA LYS A 346 -19.21 -27.75 4.79
C LYS A 346 -20.55 -28.37 4.33
N LYS A 347 -21.09 -27.93 3.20
CA LYS A 347 -22.41 -28.32 2.67
C LYS A 347 -22.31 -29.36 1.54
N THR A 348 -21.33 -29.22 0.64
CA THR A 348 -21.18 -30.09 -0.55
C THR A 348 -20.08 -31.14 -0.43
N ALA A 349 -19.17 -31.00 0.54
CA ALA A 349 -17.92 -31.78 0.65
C ALA A 349 -17.00 -31.67 -0.60
N GLU A 350 -17.17 -30.62 -1.41
CA GLU A 350 -16.24 -30.27 -2.49
C GLU A 350 -14.91 -29.77 -1.90
N VAL A 351 -13.79 -30.19 -2.50
CA VAL A 351 -12.44 -29.83 -2.06
C VAL A 351 -11.76 -28.96 -3.11
N MET A 352 -11.18 -27.85 -2.67
CA MET A 352 -10.40 -26.91 -3.48
C MET A 352 -9.00 -26.77 -2.89
N THR A 353 -7.97 -26.72 -3.74
CA THR A 353 -6.56 -26.54 -3.32
C THR A 353 -5.94 -25.41 -4.12
N SER A 354 -5.12 -24.58 -3.48
CA SER A 354 -4.35 -23.50 -4.13
C SER A 354 -3.12 -24.00 -4.91
N ASP A 355 -2.42 -23.07 -5.56
CA ASP A 355 -1.01 -23.25 -5.87
C ASP A 355 -0.17 -23.49 -4.59
N TYR A 356 1.02 -24.05 -4.75
CA TYR A 356 1.95 -24.26 -3.65
C TYR A 356 2.82 -23.02 -3.39
N VAL A 357 3.13 -22.76 -2.11
CA VAL A 357 4.16 -21.82 -1.64
C VAL A 357 5.36 -22.60 -1.12
N LYS A 358 6.58 -22.05 -1.26
CA LYS A 358 7.78 -22.55 -0.58
C LYS A 358 7.69 -22.16 0.90
N VAL A 359 7.89 -23.13 1.78
CA VAL A 359 8.05 -22.89 3.21
C VAL A 359 9.54 -22.73 3.50
N SER A 360 9.90 -21.65 4.16
CA SER A 360 11.26 -21.35 4.61
C SER A 360 11.24 -20.97 6.08
N SER A 361 12.25 -21.36 6.85
CA SER A 361 12.34 -20.97 8.26
C SER A 361 13.78 -20.86 8.74
N ALA A 362 14.00 -20.04 9.76
CA ALA A 362 15.19 -20.04 10.58
C ALA A 362 14.82 -20.44 12.01
N ASP A 363 15.58 -21.37 12.60
CA ASP A 363 15.36 -21.83 13.96
C ASP A 363 16.17 -21.00 14.94
N LEU A 364 15.49 -20.18 15.74
CA LEU A 364 16.08 -19.42 16.83
C LEU A 364 16.21 -20.32 18.06
N LYS A 365 17.43 -20.45 18.57
CA LYS A 365 17.85 -21.40 19.61
C LYS A 365 18.53 -20.70 20.79
N ASN A 366 19.07 -19.50 20.60
CA ASN A 366 19.72 -18.70 21.64
C ASN A 366 18.78 -17.59 22.13
N PHE A 367 18.39 -17.70 23.41
CA PHE A 367 17.53 -16.74 24.10
C PHE A 367 18.12 -16.37 25.46
N THR A 368 17.92 -15.15 25.92
CA THR A 368 18.47 -14.67 27.21
C THR A 368 17.42 -13.89 27.99
N VAL A 369 17.30 -14.17 29.29
CA VAL A 369 16.44 -13.37 30.19
C VAL A 369 17.17 -12.09 30.56
N ILE A 370 16.53 -10.95 30.33
CA ILE A 370 17.13 -9.62 30.48
C ILE A 370 16.34 -8.73 31.47
N THR A 371 16.97 -7.67 31.94
CA THR A 371 16.35 -6.57 32.72
C THR A 371 16.81 -5.20 32.21
N GLY A 372 16.20 -4.11 32.68
CA GLY A 372 16.60 -2.73 32.35
C GLY A 372 16.12 -2.19 31.00
N HIS A 373 15.10 -2.82 30.41
CA HIS A 373 14.66 -2.60 29.02
C HIS A 373 14.22 -1.16 28.70
N ASP A 374 13.57 -0.46 29.64
CA ASP A 374 13.03 0.89 29.40
C ASP A 374 14.09 1.98 29.14
N ASP A 375 15.30 1.80 29.67
CA ASP A 375 16.35 2.84 29.77
C ASP A 375 17.43 2.71 28.67
N MET A 376 17.16 1.89 27.64
CA MET A 376 18.13 1.39 26.65
C MET A 376 19.38 0.74 27.29
N LYS A 377 19.23 0.13 28.47
CA LYS A 377 20.29 -0.59 29.20
C LYS A 377 19.88 -2.04 29.41
N VAL A 378 20.03 -2.85 28.36
CA VAL A 378 19.85 -4.30 28.45
C VAL A 378 20.91 -4.89 29.41
N PHE A 379 20.45 -5.56 30.47
CA PHE A 379 21.29 -6.35 31.37
C PHE A 379 20.89 -7.83 31.26
N GLU A 380 21.77 -8.64 30.68
CA GLU A 380 21.64 -10.10 30.65
C GLU A 380 21.76 -10.70 32.07
N LEU A 381 20.80 -11.54 32.45
CA LEU A 381 20.89 -12.30 33.69
C LEU A 381 21.72 -13.57 33.45
N PRO A 382 22.68 -13.93 34.33
CA PRO A 382 23.33 -15.24 34.29
C PRO A 382 22.30 -16.37 34.36
N THR A 383 22.57 -17.49 33.71
CA THR A 383 21.60 -18.59 33.61
C THR A 383 21.42 -19.33 34.94
N VAL A 384 20.35 -20.12 35.06
CA VAL A 384 20.19 -21.00 36.23
C VAL A 384 21.27 -22.09 36.26
N TYR A 385 21.84 -22.47 35.11
CA TYR A 385 22.98 -23.38 35.03
C TYR A 385 24.24 -22.76 35.68
N ASP A 386 24.55 -21.50 35.40
CA ASP A 386 25.70 -20.77 35.97
C ASP A 386 25.65 -20.69 37.51
N LEU A 387 24.44 -20.59 38.08
CA LEU A 387 24.24 -20.58 39.53
C LEU A 387 24.68 -21.89 40.21
N TYR A 388 24.53 -23.02 39.53
CA TYR A 388 24.86 -24.35 40.08
C TYR A 388 26.30 -24.80 39.72
N GLU A 389 26.87 -24.33 38.60
CA GLU A 389 28.29 -24.57 38.24
C GLU A 389 29.26 -23.61 38.96
N ASP A 390 29.10 -22.28 38.81
CA ASP A 390 29.87 -21.28 39.56
C ASP A 390 28.98 -20.25 40.26
N VAL A 391 28.38 -20.69 41.35
CA VAL A 391 27.70 -19.84 42.34
C VAL A 391 28.52 -18.60 42.78
N ASN A 392 29.86 -18.60 42.66
CA ASN A 392 30.69 -17.50 43.14
C ASN A 392 30.66 -16.28 42.20
N SER A 393 30.47 -16.50 40.90
CA SER A 393 30.12 -15.43 39.95
C SER A 393 28.88 -14.66 40.44
N ILE A 394 27.80 -15.37 40.78
CA ILE A 394 26.53 -14.82 41.28
C ILE A 394 26.72 -14.13 42.64
N LYS A 395 27.54 -14.69 43.55
CA LYS A 395 27.83 -14.08 44.85
C LYS A 395 28.52 -12.71 44.70
N GLY A 396 29.51 -12.61 43.82
CA GLY A 396 30.27 -11.37 43.58
C GLY A 396 29.51 -10.31 42.77
N ARG A 397 28.54 -10.73 41.95
CA ARG A 397 27.74 -9.86 41.07
C ARG A 397 27.01 -8.75 41.84
N THR A 398 26.87 -7.57 41.25
CA THR A 398 25.95 -6.53 41.73
C THR A 398 24.50 -7.00 41.66
N PRO A 399 23.60 -6.52 42.52
CA PRO A 399 22.15 -6.72 42.37
C PRO A 399 21.64 -6.07 41.07
N ASP A 400 20.68 -6.71 40.41
CA ASP A 400 20.01 -6.17 39.21
C ASP A 400 19.00 -5.09 39.56
N THR A 401 18.30 -5.29 40.68
CA THR A 401 17.17 -4.47 41.10
C THR A 401 17.10 -4.37 42.62
N ARG A 402 16.23 -3.48 43.11
CA ARG A 402 16.06 -3.16 44.53
C ARG A 402 14.59 -3.35 44.93
N MET A 403 14.37 -3.84 46.15
CA MET A 403 13.04 -3.96 46.74
C MET A 403 13.03 -3.26 48.11
N LEU A 404 12.08 -2.35 48.31
CA LEU A 404 11.88 -1.69 49.60
C LEU A 404 11.45 -2.71 50.66
N TYR A 405 12.03 -2.69 51.85
CA TYR A 405 11.80 -3.71 52.87
C TYR A 405 10.35 -3.80 53.42
N THR A 406 9.52 -2.80 53.15
CA THR A 406 8.08 -2.77 53.48
C THR A 406 7.17 -3.09 52.30
N GLY A 407 7.73 -3.32 51.11
CA GLY A 407 7.00 -3.46 49.86
C GLY A 407 7.02 -4.88 49.28
N SER A 408 6.62 -4.96 48.03
CA SER A 408 6.62 -6.16 47.19
C SER A 408 7.05 -5.78 45.77
N LEU A 409 7.73 -6.70 45.08
CA LEU A 409 8.20 -6.52 43.71
C LEU A 409 7.54 -7.59 42.82
N ASP A 410 6.80 -7.16 41.80
CA ASP A 410 6.29 -8.05 40.76
C ASP A 410 7.37 -8.28 39.69
N LEU A 411 7.86 -9.50 39.60
CA LEU A 411 8.96 -9.87 38.71
C LEU A 411 8.57 -9.80 37.22
N ASN A 412 7.29 -9.92 36.88
CA ASN A 412 6.80 -9.75 35.50
C ASN A 412 7.02 -8.31 34.98
N THR A 413 7.11 -7.32 35.87
CA THR A 413 7.31 -5.91 35.47
C THR A 413 8.73 -5.63 35.00
N ILE A 414 9.72 -6.44 35.40
CA ILE A 414 11.16 -6.13 35.23
C ILE A 414 11.91 -7.09 34.31
N VAL A 415 11.46 -8.35 34.12
CA VAL A 415 12.11 -9.31 33.22
C VAL A 415 11.51 -9.28 31.81
N ARG A 416 12.35 -9.43 30.79
CA ARG A 416 11.97 -9.72 29.39
C ARG A 416 12.84 -10.84 28.83
N THR A 417 12.51 -11.38 27.65
CA THR A 417 13.34 -12.38 26.98
C THR A 417 13.82 -11.87 25.63
N GLU A 418 15.14 -11.80 25.42
CA GLU A 418 15.72 -11.43 24.12
C GLU A 418 16.00 -12.65 23.25
N ALA A 419 15.63 -12.57 21.97
CA ALA A 419 16.02 -13.50 20.92
C ALA A 419 17.42 -13.13 20.39
N THR A 420 18.47 -13.58 21.08
CA THR A 420 19.84 -13.13 20.83
C THR A 420 20.40 -13.59 19.47
N ASP A 421 19.84 -14.62 18.84
CA ASP A 421 20.11 -14.98 17.43
C ASP A 421 19.73 -13.88 16.42
N LEU A 422 18.89 -12.90 16.80
CA LEU A 422 18.51 -11.76 15.98
C LEU A 422 19.25 -10.46 16.36
N ARG A 423 20.16 -10.50 17.35
CA ARG A 423 20.91 -9.32 17.80
C ARG A 423 21.91 -8.88 16.72
N ASN A 424 21.96 -7.58 16.45
CA ASN A 424 22.94 -6.98 15.54
C ASN A 424 23.88 -6.02 16.28
N ASP A 425 25.00 -6.57 16.78
CA ASP A 425 26.03 -5.83 17.53
C ASP A 425 26.70 -4.68 16.75
N ASN A 426 26.44 -4.54 15.44
CA ASN A 426 26.95 -3.46 14.60
C ASN A 426 26.11 -2.17 14.69
N ILE A 427 24.98 -2.19 15.40
CA ILE A 427 24.08 -1.04 15.58
C ILE A 427 24.19 -0.55 17.04
N SER A 428 24.31 0.77 17.21
CA SER A 428 24.36 1.42 18.53
C SER A 428 23.31 2.54 18.60
N PRO A 429 22.44 2.58 19.63
CA PRO A 429 22.32 1.62 20.73
C PRO A 429 21.86 0.23 20.26
N ILE A 430 22.32 -0.82 20.95
CA ILE A 430 21.82 -2.18 20.73
C ILE A 430 20.36 -2.19 21.20
N THR A 431 19.45 -2.47 20.25
CA THR A 431 18.03 -2.64 20.53
C THR A 431 17.74 -4.14 20.59
N PRO A 432 17.27 -4.69 21.72
CA PRO A 432 16.99 -6.11 21.84
C PRO A 432 15.76 -6.48 21.01
N THR A 433 15.80 -7.61 20.30
CA THR A 433 14.59 -8.19 19.71
C THR A 433 13.93 -9.06 20.77
N LEU A 434 12.79 -8.63 21.31
CA LEU A 434 12.11 -9.37 22.38
C LEU A 434 11.33 -10.56 21.81
N VAL A 435 11.31 -11.68 22.53
CA VAL A 435 10.48 -12.85 22.17
C VAL A 435 9.00 -12.50 22.28
N GLU A 436 8.67 -11.62 23.22
CA GLU A 436 7.39 -10.93 23.39
C GLU A 436 6.82 -10.38 22.06
N ASP A 437 7.66 -9.84 21.17
CA ASP A 437 7.26 -9.28 19.86
C ASP A 437 7.18 -10.34 18.74
N LEU A 438 7.69 -11.55 18.98
CA LEU A 438 7.76 -12.65 18.01
C LEU A 438 6.66 -13.70 18.19
N VAL A 439 6.12 -13.83 19.41
CA VAL A 439 5.02 -14.74 19.76
C VAL A 439 3.67 -14.03 19.72
N ASP A 440 2.59 -14.78 19.97
CA ASP A 440 1.28 -14.22 20.25
C ASP A 440 1.11 -13.95 21.77
N GLU A 441 0.26 -12.98 22.12
CA GLU A 441 -0.05 -12.63 23.49
C GLU A 441 -0.51 -13.86 24.29
N GLY A 442 0.18 -14.14 25.40
CA GLY A 442 -0.07 -15.31 26.25
C GLY A 442 0.67 -16.60 25.88
N GLU A 443 1.35 -16.69 24.73
CA GLU A 443 2.21 -17.85 24.43
C GLU A 443 3.47 -17.86 25.30
N LEU A 444 4.09 -16.70 25.53
CA LEU A 444 5.24 -16.53 26.44
C LEU A 444 4.77 -16.28 27.87
N THR A 445 5.32 -17.04 28.80
CA THR A 445 5.06 -17.00 30.24
C THR A 445 6.35 -17.12 31.05
N TYR A 446 6.33 -16.66 32.30
CA TYR A 446 7.47 -16.75 33.22
C TYR A 446 7.13 -17.61 34.44
N GLU A 447 8.00 -18.58 34.75
CA GLU A 447 7.97 -19.31 36.02
C GLU A 447 9.13 -18.88 36.91
N TYR A 448 8.81 -18.57 38.17
CA TYR A 448 9.76 -18.10 39.17
C TYR A 448 9.94 -19.11 40.30
N SER A 449 11.18 -19.34 40.73
CA SER A 449 11.48 -20.17 41.90
C SER A 449 12.56 -19.55 42.80
N LEU A 450 12.47 -19.82 44.10
CA LEU A 450 13.54 -19.52 45.04
C LEU A 450 14.43 -20.78 45.18
N PRO A 451 15.72 -20.72 44.84
CA PRO A 451 16.64 -21.81 45.13
C PRO A 451 16.68 -22.07 46.65
N LYS A 452 16.92 -23.32 47.03
CA LYS A 452 16.81 -23.77 48.44
C LYS A 452 17.76 -23.02 49.39
N GLU A 453 19.00 -22.77 48.94
CA GLU A 453 20.06 -22.15 49.73
C GLU A 453 20.93 -21.23 48.84
N PHE A 454 21.06 -19.95 49.22
CA PHE A 454 22.05 -19.02 48.66
C PHE A 454 22.85 -18.41 49.80
N LEU A 455 24.02 -19.00 50.11
CA LEU A 455 24.78 -18.70 51.31
C LEU A 455 25.82 -17.58 51.05
N LEU A 456 25.70 -16.46 51.77
CA LEU A 456 26.64 -15.33 51.70
C LEU A 456 27.38 -15.06 53.01
N GLY A 457 28.56 -14.45 52.86
CA GLY A 457 29.45 -14.01 53.94
C GLY A 457 30.14 -15.15 54.70
N ASN A 458 31.09 -14.78 55.57
CA ASN A 458 31.86 -15.74 56.38
C ASN A 458 30.98 -16.57 57.34
N ASN A 459 29.78 -16.07 57.67
CA ASN A 459 28.81 -16.74 58.53
C ASN A 459 27.83 -17.64 57.75
N GLN A 460 28.03 -17.81 56.43
CA GLN A 460 27.21 -18.64 55.54
C GLN A 460 25.69 -18.41 55.69
N THR A 461 25.28 -17.14 55.70
CA THR A 461 23.89 -16.75 55.93
C THR A 461 23.06 -16.94 54.66
N ASN A 462 22.03 -17.79 54.72
CA ASN A 462 21.11 -18.00 53.61
C ASN A 462 20.33 -16.71 53.31
N GLN A 463 20.41 -16.18 52.10
CA GLN A 463 19.68 -14.98 51.70
C GLN A 463 18.20 -15.25 51.43
N GLN A 464 17.86 -16.49 51.11
CA GLN A 464 16.50 -16.92 50.80
C GLN A 464 15.60 -16.91 52.04
N ASP A 465 16.20 -16.99 53.24
CA ASP A 465 15.55 -16.87 54.55
C ASP A 465 14.87 -15.51 54.81
N PHE A 466 15.11 -14.51 53.96
CA PHE A 466 14.61 -13.13 54.14
C PHE A 466 13.43 -12.80 53.22
N VAL A 467 13.06 -13.69 52.29
CA VAL A 467 11.97 -13.47 51.31
C VAL A 467 10.96 -14.61 51.27
N THR A 468 9.83 -14.32 50.65
CA THR A 468 8.79 -15.25 50.21
C THR A 468 8.39 -14.87 48.79
N LEU A 469 8.10 -15.87 47.96
CA LEU A 469 7.67 -15.70 46.57
C LEU A 469 6.26 -16.28 46.42
N ASP A 470 5.40 -15.54 45.73
CA ASP A 470 3.96 -15.80 45.62
C ASP A 470 3.54 -15.47 44.17
N GLY A 471 3.53 -16.50 43.31
CA GLY A 471 3.51 -16.31 41.85
C GLY A 471 4.76 -15.54 41.38
N SER A 472 4.55 -14.43 40.68
CA SER A 472 5.62 -13.48 40.32
C SER A 472 5.95 -12.47 41.43
N ILE A 473 5.22 -12.44 42.55
CA ILE A 473 5.37 -11.38 43.56
C ILE A 473 6.38 -11.78 44.64
N LEU A 474 7.57 -11.16 44.60
CA LEU A 474 8.57 -11.27 45.65
C LEU A 474 8.22 -10.32 46.82
N LYS A 475 8.32 -10.82 48.06
CA LYS A 475 7.97 -10.09 49.29
C LYS A 475 9.01 -10.39 50.38
N VAL A 476 9.19 -9.50 51.36
CA VAL A 476 9.99 -9.80 52.56
C VAL A 476 9.27 -10.84 53.42
N ASN A 477 10.01 -11.81 53.98
CA ASN A 477 9.47 -12.86 54.83
C ASN A 477 9.07 -12.29 56.20
N THR A 478 7.85 -11.77 56.30
CA THR A 478 7.31 -11.14 57.52
C THR A 478 6.93 -12.15 58.61
N GLU A 479 6.73 -13.43 58.28
CA GLU A 479 6.53 -14.47 59.31
C GLU A 479 7.79 -14.67 60.16
N LYS A 480 8.96 -14.67 59.51
CA LYS A 480 10.28 -14.83 60.16
C LYS A 480 10.87 -13.49 60.63
N TRP A 481 10.53 -12.39 59.96
CA TRP A 481 11.00 -11.03 60.26
C TRP A 481 9.83 -10.05 60.39
N PRO A 482 9.08 -10.02 61.52
CA PRO A 482 7.80 -9.28 61.63
C PRO A 482 7.83 -7.77 61.34
N ASN A 483 8.99 -7.12 61.43
CA ASN A 483 9.17 -5.70 61.12
C ASN A 483 9.77 -5.44 59.72
N GLY A 484 10.11 -6.49 58.95
CA GLY A 484 10.84 -6.43 57.68
C GLY A 484 12.31 -5.99 57.79
N THR A 485 12.66 -5.11 58.75
CA THR A 485 13.97 -4.46 58.87
C THR A 485 15.17 -5.41 58.97
N GLY A 486 14.96 -6.66 59.41
CA GLY A 486 16.00 -7.69 59.47
C GLY A 486 16.52 -8.13 58.09
N ALA A 487 15.77 -7.87 57.02
CA ALA A 487 16.16 -8.17 55.65
C ALA A 487 16.95 -7.05 54.96
N ILE A 488 17.04 -5.85 55.54
CA ILE A 488 17.73 -4.70 54.93
C ILE A 488 19.23 -5.04 54.76
N GLY A 489 19.75 -4.82 53.55
CA GLY A 489 21.13 -5.12 53.18
C GLY A 489 21.38 -6.58 52.76
N THR A 490 20.35 -7.42 52.71
CA THR A 490 20.45 -8.79 52.15
C THR A 490 20.25 -8.78 50.63
N THR A 491 20.78 -9.81 49.95
CA THR A 491 20.66 -9.99 48.49
C THR A 491 20.17 -11.39 48.12
N PRO A 492 18.87 -11.69 48.31
CA PRO A 492 18.25 -12.91 47.77
C PRO A 492 18.36 -12.99 46.24
N ILE A 493 18.22 -14.20 45.72
CA ILE A 493 18.15 -14.49 44.29
C ILE A 493 16.84 -15.21 43.94
N VAL A 494 16.41 -15.05 42.68
CA VAL A 494 15.24 -15.73 42.10
C VAL A 494 15.68 -16.38 40.79
N GLU A 495 15.38 -17.66 40.63
CA GLU A 495 15.45 -18.37 39.36
C GLU A 495 14.26 -17.95 38.50
N VAL A 496 14.53 -17.55 37.26
CA VAL A 496 13.55 -17.18 36.24
C VAL A 496 13.66 -18.18 35.11
N TYR A 497 12.53 -18.74 34.68
CA TYR A 497 12.43 -19.52 33.45
C TYR A 497 11.44 -18.83 32.51
N ALA A 498 11.83 -18.68 31.24
CA ALA A 498 10.95 -18.20 30.17
C ALA A 498 10.41 -19.42 29.41
N LEU A 499 9.09 -19.52 29.28
CA LEU A 499 8.42 -20.66 28.64
C LEU A 499 7.48 -20.17 27.54
N VAL A 500 7.64 -20.72 26.32
CA VAL A 500 6.72 -20.51 25.20
C VAL A 500 5.87 -21.77 25.03
N ASN A 501 4.55 -21.66 25.17
CA ASN A 501 3.61 -22.79 25.11
C ASN A 501 4.03 -23.98 26.01
N GLY A 502 4.56 -23.68 27.20
CA GLY A 502 5.04 -24.66 28.18
C GLY A 502 6.45 -25.23 27.96
N LYS A 503 7.12 -24.89 26.84
CA LYS A 503 8.50 -25.31 26.55
C LYS A 503 9.48 -24.23 26.97
N VAL A 504 10.57 -24.63 27.61
CA VAL A 504 11.54 -23.72 28.23
C VAL A 504 12.50 -23.19 27.17
N ILE A 505 12.50 -21.87 26.92
CA ILE A 505 13.36 -21.23 25.92
C ILE A 505 14.60 -20.55 26.53
N ALA A 506 14.50 -20.06 27.77
CA ALA A 506 15.60 -19.39 28.47
C ALA A 506 15.52 -19.59 29.98
N SER A 507 16.63 -19.35 30.68
CA SER A 507 16.67 -19.23 32.13
C SER A 507 17.59 -18.09 32.57
N GLY A 508 17.31 -17.49 33.73
CA GLY A 508 18.08 -16.39 34.29
C GLY A 508 18.01 -16.35 35.82
N VAL A 509 18.97 -15.68 36.46
CA VAL A 509 19.10 -15.60 37.92
C VAL A 509 19.15 -14.14 38.35
N LEU A 510 17.98 -13.61 38.73
CA LEU A 510 17.80 -12.25 39.22
C LEU A 510 18.30 -12.14 40.66
N LYS A 511 19.07 -11.09 40.97
CA LYS A 511 19.60 -10.78 42.31
C LYS A 511 19.01 -9.47 42.81
N VAL A 512 18.21 -9.54 43.87
CA VAL A 512 17.43 -8.40 44.39
C VAL A 512 18.07 -7.90 45.69
N ALA A 513 18.33 -6.59 45.80
CA ALA A 513 18.79 -5.98 47.05
C ALA A 513 17.63 -5.42 47.87
N ILE A 514 17.55 -5.79 49.15
CA ILE A 514 16.51 -5.27 50.05
C ILE A 514 17.02 -4.00 50.74
N VAL A 515 16.30 -2.87 50.56
CA VAL A 515 16.76 -1.54 50.98
C VAL A 515 15.81 -0.87 51.98
N GLU A 516 16.36 0.00 52.84
CA GLU A 516 15.61 0.82 53.82
C GLU A 516 14.80 1.94 53.15
N LYS A 517 15.35 2.48 52.05
CA LYS A 517 14.84 3.59 51.25
C LYS A 517 15.34 3.42 49.82
N ASP A 518 14.65 4.02 48.84
CA ASP A 518 15.21 4.15 47.50
C ASP A 518 16.38 5.14 47.50
N ALA A 519 17.55 4.64 47.08
CA ALA A 519 18.66 5.47 46.64
C ALA A 519 18.46 5.79 45.15
N VAL A 520 17.50 6.68 44.87
CA VAL A 520 17.15 7.11 43.51
C VAL A 520 18.36 7.78 42.85
N ASP A 521 18.63 7.44 41.58
CA ASP A 521 19.62 8.16 40.75
C ASP A 521 19.25 9.65 40.70
N LYS A 522 20.26 10.53 40.74
CA LYS A 522 20.02 11.96 40.52
C LYS A 522 19.61 12.19 39.06
N PRO A 523 18.54 12.97 38.79
CA PRO A 523 18.15 13.29 37.42
C PRO A 523 19.28 14.05 36.71
N ALA A 524 19.41 13.84 35.41
CA ALA A 524 20.45 14.49 34.62
C ALA A 524 20.31 16.01 34.64
N TYR A 525 21.43 16.71 34.77
CA TYR A 525 21.52 18.16 34.68
C TYR A 525 21.75 18.55 33.22
N VAL A 526 20.69 19.03 32.58
CA VAL A 526 20.66 19.40 31.16
C VAL A 526 21.01 20.88 31.00
N VAL A 527 21.89 21.19 30.05
CA VAL A 527 22.25 22.56 29.66
C VAL A 527 22.14 22.71 28.15
N THR A 528 21.19 23.52 27.71
CA THR A 528 20.97 23.79 26.29
C THR A 528 21.77 25.03 25.86
N VAL A 529 22.53 24.91 24.78
CA VAL A 529 23.31 26.00 24.15
C VAL A 529 22.39 26.88 23.28
N ASP A 530 22.77 28.14 23.06
CA ASP A 530 22.04 29.05 22.16
C ASP A 530 21.83 28.42 20.76
N PRO A 531 20.58 28.34 20.24
CA PRO A 531 20.31 27.61 19.00
C PRO A 531 20.99 28.18 17.76
N VAL A 532 21.58 27.31 16.95
CA VAL A 532 22.17 27.66 15.66
C VAL A 532 21.10 27.73 14.59
N LYS A 533 21.01 28.83 13.84
CA LYS A 533 20.20 28.90 12.61
C LYS A 533 21.05 29.31 11.42
N MET A 534 21.14 28.44 10.42
CA MET A 534 22.06 28.58 9.29
C MET A 534 21.37 28.28 7.96
N GLU A 535 21.76 28.99 6.90
CA GLU A 535 21.28 28.73 5.53
C GLU A 535 22.16 27.66 4.88
N TYR A 536 21.59 26.67 4.19
CA TYR A 536 22.34 25.50 3.73
C TYR A 536 23.51 25.84 2.79
N SER A 537 23.37 26.85 1.93
CA SER A 537 24.44 27.27 1.02
C SER A 537 25.59 28.04 1.70
N ASP A 538 25.40 28.50 2.94
CA ASP A 538 26.42 29.21 3.74
C ASP A 538 27.28 28.25 4.61
N ILE A 539 26.98 26.95 4.64
CA ILE A 539 27.68 25.94 5.47
C ILE A 539 29.10 25.64 4.92
N ASN A 540 30.13 25.78 5.75
CA ASN A 540 31.48 25.24 5.49
C ASN A 540 31.84 24.15 6.50
N VAL A 541 32.55 23.09 6.06
CA VAL A 541 32.96 21.95 6.91
C VAL A 541 33.90 22.36 8.04
N ASP A 542 34.78 23.34 7.79
CA ASP A 542 35.83 23.76 8.73
C ASP A 542 35.35 24.81 9.76
N ASP A 543 34.11 25.31 9.66
CA ASP A 543 33.58 26.36 10.55
C ASP A 543 32.99 25.78 11.85
N VAL A 544 33.28 26.45 12.98
CA VAL A 544 32.66 26.17 14.29
C VAL A 544 31.37 26.96 14.40
N VAL A 545 30.23 26.27 14.31
CA VAL A 545 28.90 26.91 14.23
C VAL A 545 28.29 27.19 15.62
N ALA A 546 28.64 26.37 16.62
CA ALA A 546 28.39 26.61 18.04
C ALA A 546 29.49 25.99 18.91
N LYS A 547 29.52 26.37 20.19
CA LYS A 547 30.52 25.92 21.16
C LYS A 547 30.01 26.05 22.60
N PHE A 548 30.51 25.20 23.47
CA PHE A 548 30.36 25.30 24.92
C PHE A 548 31.74 25.50 25.54
N THR A 549 31.92 26.50 26.42
CA THR A 549 33.26 26.86 26.92
C THR A 549 33.58 26.21 28.26
N TRP A 550 34.88 26.17 28.61
CA TRP A 550 35.30 25.80 29.97
C TRP A 550 34.84 26.79 31.04
N GLU A 551 34.41 28.02 30.68
CA GLU A 551 33.75 28.93 31.61
C GLU A 551 32.29 28.53 31.86
N ASP A 552 31.58 28.04 30.83
CA ASP A 552 30.22 27.52 30.98
C ASP A 552 30.20 26.23 31.79
N MET A 553 31.17 25.34 31.57
CA MET A 553 31.35 24.14 32.39
C MET A 553 31.57 24.47 33.87
N ARG A 554 32.27 25.56 34.20
CA ARG A 554 32.43 26.03 35.59
C ARG A 554 31.10 26.48 36.23
N LYS A 555 30.12 26.92 35.45
CA LYS A 555 28.76 27.23 35.95
C LYS A 555 27.98 25.94 36.28
N VAL A 556 28.22 24.86 35.52
CA VAL A 556 27.67 23.53 35.82
C VAL A 556 28.24 22.97 37.12
N TYR A 557 29.55 23.12 37.36
CA TYR A 557 30.18 22.69 38.60
C TYR A 557 29.57 23.36 39.84
N ASP A 558 29.36 24.69 39.78
CA ASP A 558 28.74 25.47 40.86
C ASP A 558 27.28 25.04 41.10
N ALA A 559 26.48 24.92 40.03
CA ALA A 559 25.09 24.49 40.10
C ALA A 559 24.92 23.07 40.69
N LEU A 560 25.86 22.16 40.42
CA LEU A 560 25.89 20.80 40.96
C LEU A 560 26.63 20.67 42.31
N SER A 561 27.24 21.76 42.80
CA SER A 561 28.07 21.78 44.03
C SER A 561 29.22 20.76 44.00
N ILE A 562 29.89 20.63 42.85
CA ILE A 562 31.08 19.79 42.64
C ILE A 562 32.30 20.64 42.27
N THR A 563 33.50 20.10 42.46
CA THR A 563 34.76 20.70 41.98
C THR A 563 35.16 20.18 40.59
N ARG A 564 36.10 20.86 39.92
CA ARG A 564 36.69 20.40 38.64
C ARG A 564 37.43 19.08 38.81
N GLU A 565 38.08 18.90 39.96
CA GLU A 565 38.77 17.67 40.34
C GLU A 565 37.77 16.52 40.46
N GLN A 566 36.66 16.74 41.19
CA GLN A 566 35.58 15.73 41.28
C GLN A 566 34.97 15.41 39.91
N PHE A 567 34.79 16.40 39.03
CA PHE A 567 34.34 16.14 37.66
C PHE A 567 35.34 15.24 36.91
N ASN A 568 36.62 15.63 36.87
CA ASN A 568 37.69 14.89 36.17
C ASN A 568 37.98 13.51 36.77
N GLU A 569 37.67 13.27 38.05
CA GLU A 569 37.81 11.96 38.71
C GLU A 569 36.59 11.04 38.52
N ASN A 570 35.36 11.59 38.56
CA ASN A 570 34.13 10.79 38.72
C ASN A 570 33.23 10.75 37.46
N TYR A 571 33.53 11.55 36.42
CA TYR A 571 32.74 11.62 35.19
C TYR A 571 33.55 11.18 33.96
N LYS A 572 32.88 10.52 33.01
CA LYS A 572 33.43 10.13 31.71
C LYS A 572 32.47 10.51 30.60
N VAL A 573 33.00 10.95 29.46
CA VAL A 573 32.20 11.09 28.23
C VAL A 573 31.73 9.70 27.84
N LYS A 574 30.42 9.50 27.83
CA LYS A 574 29.78 8.21 27.51
C LYS A 574 29.19 8.21 26.11
N ALA A 575 28.55 9.32 25.72
CA ALA A 575 27.91 9.49 24.44
C ALA A 575 28.20 10.89 23.91
N ILE A 576 28.50 10.96 22.62
CA ILE A 576 28.53 12.18 21.83
C ILE A 576 27.58 11.92 20.67
N ASP A 577 26.43 12.59 20.64
CA ASP A 577 25.52 12.50 19.52
C ASP A 577 26.23 13.15 18.31
N GLN A 578 26.46 12.36 17.27
CA GLN A 578 26.97 12.81 15.97
C GLN A 578 26.07 12.22 14.89
N ILE A 579 25.76 13.01 13.87
CA ILE A 579 25.05 12.53 12.68
C ILE A 579 26.12 12.33 11.60
N PRO A 580 26.44 11.09 11.20
CA PRO A 580 27.57 10.81 10.32
C PRO A 580 27.55 11.64 9.03
N ASN A 581 28.67 12.28 8.70
CA ASN A 581 28.83 13.21 7.57
C ASN A 581 27.86 14.41 7.55
N ALA A 582 27.20 14.75 8.66
CA ALA A 582 26.18 15.80 8.71
C ALA A 582 26.37 16.79 9.87
N VAL A 583 26.47 16.30 11.11
CA VAL A 583 26.63 17.11 12.34
C VAL A 583 27.66 16.46 13.23
N GLU A 584 28.73 17.18 13.55
CA GLU A 584 29.77 16.71 14.48
C GLU A 584 29.78 17.55 15.75
N LEU A 585 29.83 16.88 16.90
CA LEU A 585 30.27 17.46 18.17
C LEU A 585 31.68 16.93 18.48
N THR A 586 32.64 17.84 18.66
CA THR A 586 34.02 17.50 19.04
C THR A 586 34.23 17.82 20.52
N ASN A 587 34.43 16.80 21.36
CA ASN A 587 34.81 16.98 22.77
C ASN A 587 36.31 17.30 22.88
N LEU A 588 36.64 18.53 23.25
CA LEU A 588 38.02 18.95 23.49
C LEU A 588 38.43 18.60 24.93
N ALA A 589 39.57 17.93 25.09
CA ALA A 589 40.03 17.49 26.41
C ALA A 589 40.44 18.69 27.30
N ASP A 590 40.18 18.59 28.60
CA ASP A 590 40.67 19.53 29.62
C ASP A 590 42.20 19.36 29.77
N GLY A 591 42.96 20.12 29.00
CA GLY A 591 44.41 19.95 28.87
C GLY A 591 45.14 20.22 30.18
N GLY A 592 45.65 19.16 30.82
CA GLY A 592 46.35 19.21 32.10
C GLY A 592 47.50 20.21 32.14
N ASP A 593 47.46 21.11 33.13
CA ASP A 593 48.37 22.22 33.46
C ASP A 593 48.76 23.24 32.36
N THR A 594 48.63 22.93 31.06
CA THR A 594 48.92 23.87 29.94
C THR A 594 47.98 23.71 28.73
N GLY A 595 46.68 23.47 28.94
CA GLY A 595 45.71 23.36 27.85
C GLY A 595 45.34 24.72 27.22
N ASP A 596 45.75 24.97 25.97
CA ASP A 596 45.45 26.22 25.23
C ASP A 596 44.00 26.33 24.70
N HIS A 597 43.14 25.33 24.96
CA HIS A 597 41.76 25.30 24.44
C HIS A 597 40.78 26.05 25.34
N THR A 598 40.10 27.08 24.79
CA THR A 598 39.06 27.84 25.51
C THR A 598 37.69 27.15 25.48
N ASN A 599 37.44 26.33 24.46
CA ASN A 599 36.20 25.59 24.26
C ASN A 599 36.34 24.19 24.89
N ALA A 600 35.25 23.68 25.48
CA ALA A 600 35.14 22.30 25.97
C ALA A 600 34.50 21.39 24.90
N VAL A 601 33.55 21.94 24.15
CA VAL A 601 32.84 21.24 23.07
C VAL A 601 32.68 22.21 21.89
N GLU A 602 32.97 21.75 20.68
CA GLU A 602 32.70 22.47 19.43
C GLU A 602 31.66 21.72 18.58
N MET A 603 30.83 22.46 17.86
CA MET A 603 29.84 21.94 16.92
C MET A 603 30.18 22.37 15.50
N ARG A 604 30.04 21.44 14.54
CA ARG A 604 30.34 21.62 13.12
C ARG A 604 29.23 21.01 12.25
N PHE A 605 29.00 21.57 11.07
CA PHE A 605 28.10 21.02 10.05
C PHE A 605 28.87 20.56 8.83
N ASN A 606 28.35 19.54 8.16
CA ASN A 606 28.89 19.01 6.91
C ASN A 606 27.77 18.97 5.84
N PRO A 607 27.90 19.74 4.74
CA PRO A 607 26.84 19.89 3.75
C PRO A 607 26.61 18.63 2.90
N TYR A 608 27.51 17.64 2.94
CA TYR A 608 27.38 16.40 2.17
C TYR A 608 26.43 15.37 2.79
N GLY A 609 26.06 15.51 4.06
CA GLY A 609 25.12 14.62 4.75
C GLY A 609 24.00 15.31 5.52
N ILE A 610 24.13 16.60 5.86
CA ILE A 610 23.05 17.33 6.53
C ILE A 610 21.93 17.65 5.53
N ALA A 611 20.67 17.43 5.92
CA ALA A 611 19.52 17.83 5.12
C ALA A 611 19.41 19.37 5.07
N SER A 612 18.97 19.91 3.95
CA SER A 612 18.98 21.36 3.71
C SER A 612 17.85 22.13 4.41
N ASN A 613 16.79 21.42 4.80
CA ASN A 613 15.67 21.93 5.59
C ASN A 613 15.41 20.94 6.72
N THR A 614 15.98 21.19 7.90
CA THR A 614 15.89 20.30 9.05
C THR A 614 16.10 21.05 10.36
N GLU A 615 15.49 20.55 11.43
CA GLU A 615 15.74 20.99 12.80
C GLU A 615 16.05 19.78 13.68
N GLY A 616 16.88 19.98 14.70
CA GLY A 616 17.31 18.89 15.55
C GLY A 616 18.12 19.36 16.76
N VAL A 617 18.50 18.40 17.60
CA VAL A 617 19.35 18.60 18.76
C VAL A 617 20.36 17.45 18.80
N VAL A 618 21.64 17.77 18.85
CA VAL A 618 22.70 16.80 19.21
C VAL A 618 23.21 17.15 20.60
N LYS A 619 23.49 16.17 21.45
CA LYS A 619 24.06 16.40 22.79
C LYS A 619 25.34 15.64 23.06
N ILE A 620 26.06 16.06 24.09
CA ILE A 620 27.14 15.29 24.70
C ILE A 620 26.79 14.97 26.16
N THR A 621 27.04 13.74 26.57
CA THR A 621 26.71 13.22 27.92
C THR A 621 27.98 12.82 28.67
N TYR A 622 28.22 13.48 29.79
CA TYR A 622 29.18 13.07 30.81
C TYR A 622 28.44 12.26 31.88
N GLU A 623 28.69 10.94 31.90
CA GLU A 623 28.09 9.99 32.84
C GLU A 623 28.96 9.91 34.10
N ALA A 624 28.35 9.91 35.28
CA ALA A 624 29.04 9.77 36.56
C ALA A 624 29.09 8.29 37.02
N GLU A 625 30.17 7.87 37.65
CA GLU A 625 30.33 6.49 38.15
C GLU A 625 29.41 6.15 39.34
N ASP A 626 29.08 7.15 40.18
CA ASP A 626 28.02 7.05 41.21
C ASP A 626 26.94 8.10 40.95
N ARG A 627 25.86 7.66 40.29
CA ARG A 627 24.68 8.47 40.00
C ARG A 627 23.86 8.88 41.22
N THR A 628 24.04 8.23 42.37
CA THR A 628 23.32 8.60 43.60
C THR A 628 24.01 9.78 44.31
N THR A 629 25.34 9.88 44.18
CA THR A 629 26.12 11.03 44.66
C THR A 629 26.22 12.16 43.62
N TYR A 630 26.31 11.86 42.33
CA TYR A 630 26.60 12.82 41.26
C TYR A 630 25.56 12.74 40.13
N ALA A 631 25.03 13.88 39.69
CA ALA A 631 24.05 13.92 38.60
C ALA A 631 24.75 13.85 37.22
N PRO A 632 24.32 12.99 36.27
CA PRO A 632 24.84 13.02 34.90
C PRO A 632 24.70 14.41 34.27
N ILE A 633 25.66 14.84 33.45
CA ILE A 633 25.63 16.15 32.79
C ILE A 633 25.36 15.94 31.30
N VAL A 634 24.36 16.64 30.76
CA VAL A 634 24.00 16.62 29.34
C VAL A 634 24.09 18.04 28.79
N ILE A 635 24.82 18.23 27.69
CA ILE A 635 24.94 19.52 27.00
C ILE A 635 24.34 19.40 25.61
N GLU A 636 23.27 20.14 25.35
CA GLU A 636 22.47 20.08 24.13
C GLU A 636 22.79 21.23 23.18
N PHE A 637 22.93 20.92 21.89
CA PHE A 637 23.17 21.86 20.80
C PHE A 637 21.98 21.80 19.82
N PRO A 638 20.92 22.61 20.04
CA PRO A 638 19.81 22.73 19.11
C PRO A 638 20.21 23.50 17.85
N TYR A 639 19.69 23.07 16.70
CA TYR A 639 19.95 23.71 15.41
C TYR A 639 18.77 23.67 14.44
N THR A 640 18.78 24.60 13.50
CA THR A 640 17.88 24.67 12.35
C THR A 640 18.68 25.01 11.09
N ILE A 641 18.73 24.08 10.13
CA ILE A 641 19.14 24.38 8.76
C ILE A 641 17.90 24.70 7.95
N TYR A 642 17.96 25.74 7.14
CA TYR A 642 16.94 26.07 6.17
C TYR A 642 17.59 26.35 4.82
N HIS A 643 16.90 26.06 3.73
CA HIS A 643 17.38 26.40 2.40
C HIS A 643 16.42 27.32 1.67
N ASN A 644 16.96 28.38 1.09
CA ASN A 644 16.25 29.27 0.20
C ASN A 644 17.09 29.51 -1.05
N HIS A 645 16.83 28.72 -2.08
CA HIS A 645 17.51 28.77 -3.37
C HIS A 645 17.29 30.14 -4.03
N LYS A 646 18.39 30.88 -4.30
CA LYS A 646 18.35 32.27 -4.78
C LYS A 646 18.65 32.39 -6.27
N SER A 647 19.50 31.54 -6.85
CA SER A 647 19.96 31.70 -8.23
C SER A 647 19.91 30.44 -9.10
N PHE A 648 19.20 30.58 -10.21
CA PHE A 648 19.37 29.80 -11.45
C PHE A 648 20.06 30.70 -12.49
N PRO A 649 20.62 30.15 -13.59
CA PRO A 649 21.02 30.99 -14.71
C PRO A 649 19.81 31.70 -15.34
N ASP A 650 19.98 32.96 -15.72
CA ASP A 650 18.99 33.68 -16.52
C ASP A 650 18.81 33.02 -17.90
N PHE A 651 17.58 33.05 -18.42
CA PHE A 651 17.29 32.62 -19.79
C PHE A 651 18.00 33.51 -20.81
N ASN A 652 18.49 32.92 -21.90
CA ASN A 652 19.05 33.64 -23.02
C ASN A 652 17.93 34.21 -23.92
N PRO A 653 17.71 35.53 -23.95
CA PRO A 653 16.58 36.15 -24.65
C PRO A 653 16.66 36.07 -26.19
N LEU A 654 17.75 35.51 -26.74
CA LEU A 654 17.89 35.20 -28.16
C LEU A 654 17.15 33.91 -28.57
N TYR A 655 16.99 32.97 -27.64
CA TYR A 655 16.44 31.63 -27.89
C TYR A 655 15.19 31.31 -27.04
N VAL A 656 15.00 32.01 -25.92
CA VAL A 656 13.85 31.80 -25.01
C VAL A 656 13.05 33.09 -24.88
N ASN A 657 11.74 33.01 -25.07
CA ASN A 657 10.82 34.06 -24.64
C ASN A 657 10.77 34.04 -23.11
N VAL A 658 11.36 35.07 -22.49
CA VAL A 658 11.54 35.17 -21.03
C VAL A 658 10.23 35.44 -20.29
N GLU A 659 9.24 36.07 -20.93
CA GLU A 659 7.93 36.35 -20.32
C GLU A 659 7.08 35.06 -20.22
N ASP A 660 6.99 34.31 -21.32
CA ASP A 660 6.21 33.06 -21.39
C ASP A 660 6.99 31.82 -20.91
N LYS A 661 8.32 31.92 -20.76
CA LYS A 661 9.26 30.81 -20.53
C LYS A 661 9.21 29.70 -21.58
N VAL A 662 9.12 30.09 -22.85
CA VAL A 662 9.04 29.17 -24.00
C VAL A 662 10.25 29.33 -24.93
N ALA A 663 10.93 28.23 -25.25
CA ALA A 663 11.98 28.16 -26.26
C ALA A 663 11.43 27.54 -27.56
N PRO A 664 11.17 28.30 -28.63
CA PRO A 664 10.62 27.79 -29.89
C PRO A 664 11.69 27.18 -30.81
N ILE A 665 11.59 25.88 -31.07
CA ILE A 665 12.54 25.08 -31.84
C ILE A 665 12.01 24.77 -33.24
N ARG A 666 12.89 24.84 -34.25
CA ARG A 666 12.59 24.62 -35.68
C ARG A 666 13.44 23.51 -36.32
N GLY A 667 14.02 22.64 -35.48
CA GLY A 667 14.99 21.63 -35.87
C GLY A 667 16.34 22.22 -36.31
N THR A 668 17.27 21.31 -36.63
CA THR A 668 18.64 21.60 -37.04
C THR A 668 19.12 20.55 -38.05
N MET A 669 20.26 20.78 -38.71
CA MET A 669 20.86 19.81 -39.63
C MET A 669 22.01 19.07 -38.95
N VAL A 670 21.89 17.75 -38.85
CA VAL A 670 22.91 16.87 -38.23
C VAL A 670 23.37 15.86 -39.27
N ASN A 671 24.67 15.82 -39.54
CA ASN A 671 25.34 14.94 -40.53
C ASN A 671 24.84 15.03 -42.00
N GLY A 672 23.79 15.81 -42.30
CA GLY A 672 23.15 15.92 -43.62
C GLY A 672 21.66 15.60 -43.59
N GLU A 673 21.17 15.00 -42.52
CA GLU A 673 19.75 14.78 -42.22
C GLU A 673 19.23 15.95 -41.35
N TRP A 674 17.92 16.17 -41.35
CA TRP A 674 17.28 17.17 -40.49
C TRP A 674 16.69 16.50 -39.25
N GLU A 675 16.94 17.09 -38.08
CA GLU A 675 16.51 16.57 -36.79
C GLU A 675 15.73 17.63 -35.99
N MET A 676 14.68 17.21 -35.28
CA MET A 676 14.08 18.02 -34.21
C MET A 676 14.90 17.90 -32.92
N SER A 677 16.04 18.58 -32.87
CA SER A 677 16.93 18.62 -31.71
C SER A 677 17.37 20.06 -31.35
N THR A 678 17.77 20.28 -30.10
CA THR A 678 18.25 21.57 -29.58
C THR A 678 19.25 21.41 -28.44
N GLU A 679 20.26 22.28 -28.36
CA GLU A 679 21.26 22.29 -27.28
C GLU A 679 20.76 23.12 -26.10
N LEU A 680 20.53 22.48 -24.95
CA LEU A 680 19.92 23.15 -23.80
C LEU A 680 20.83 24.22 -23.19
N GLY A 681 22.14 24.16 -23.45
CA GLY A 681 23.10 25.18 -23.05
C GLY A 681 22.88 26.54 -23.71
N GLU A 682 22.35 26.61 -24.93
CA GLU A 682 22.09 27.90 -25.61
C GLU A 682 20.93 28.68 -24.98
N HIS A 683 20.01 27.99 -24.32
CA HIS A 683 18.81 28.58 -23.69
C HIS A 683 19.12 29.41 -22.43
N PHE A 684 20.36 29.41 -21.92
CA PHE A 684 20.74 30.02 -20.63
C PHE A 684 22.04 30.81 -20.71
N LEU A 685 22.18 31.85 -19.88
CA LEU A 685 23.38 32.69 -19.77
C LEU A 685 24.44 32.07 -18.84
N LEU A 686 24.86 30.84 -19.15
CA LEU A 686 25.69 30.00 -18.27
C LEU A 686 27.06 30.59 -17.89
N ASN A 687 27.62 31.49 -18.70
CA ASN A 687 28.93 32.12 -18.44
C ASN A 687 28.92 33.13 -17.28
N GLU A 688 27.75 33.66 -16.91
CA GLU A 688 27.60 34.65 -15.83
C GLU A 688 27.05 34.03 -14.53
N TYR A 689 26.46 32.83 -14.63
CA TYR A 689 25.91 32.07 -13.53
C TYR A 689 26.99 31.56 -12.55
N LYS A 690 26.63 31.51 -11.27
CA LYS A 690 27.38 30.86 -10.20
C LYS A 690 26.39 30.13 -9.31
N ALA A 691 26.65 28.86 -9.05
CA ALA A 691 25.84 28.06 -8.16
C ALA A 691 25.87 28.59 -6.70
N ASP A 692 24.72 28.54 -6.02
CA ASP A 692 24.56 29.00 -4.63
C ASP A 692 25.32 28.09 -3.65
N GLY A 693 26.61 28.36 -3.41
CA GLY A 693 27.42 27.70 -2.37
C GLY A 693 27.46 26.17 -2.51
N ASN A 694 26.79 25.46 -1.61
CA ASN A 694 26.72 23.99 -1.57
C ASN A 694 25.84 23.32 -2.65
N HIS A 695 25.77 23.89 -3.87
CA HIS A 695 25.24 23.22 -5.05
C HIS A 695 26.40 22.75 -5.94
N THR A 696 26.36 21.49 -6.37
CA THR A 696 27.48 20.80 -7.02
C THR A 696 27.31 20.64 -8.52
N LYS A 697 26.07 20.55 -9.03
CA LYS A 697 25.75 20.36 -10.46
C LYS A 697 24.50 21.12 -10.88
N LEU A 698 24.36 21.35 -12.19
CA LEU A 698 23.19 21.95 -12.83
C LEU A 698 22.87 21.19 -14.12
N TYR A 699 21.65 20.67 -14.26
CA TYR A 699 21.23 19.87 -15.42
C TYR A 699 19.72 19.83 -15.61
N ALA A 700 19.29 19.59 -16.84
CA ALA A 700 17.90 19.35 -17.20
C ALA A 700 17.50 17.88 -16.99
N VAL A 701 16.22 17.66 -16.69
CA VAL A 701 15.52 16.37 -16.74
C VAL A 701 14.16 16.53 -17.43
N LEU A 702 13.64 15.42 -17.97
CA LEU A 702 12.25 15.32 -18.43
C LEU A 702 11.36 14.79 -17.31
N ARG A 703 10.09 15.22 -17.32
CA ARG A 703 9.06 14.80 -16.38
C ARG A 703 8.41 13.51 -16.91
N ARG A 704 8.21 12.49 -16.06
CA ARG A 704 7.83 11.11 -16.47
C ARG A 704 6.55 11.01 -17.33
N ASP A 705 5.67 12.00 -17.25
CA ASP A 705 4.43 12.16 -18.02
C ASP A 705 4.66 12.67 -19.46
N ALA A 706 5.79 13.33 -19.75
CA ALA A 706 6.08 13.99 -21.04
C ALA A 706 6.93 13.16 -22.03
N HIS A 707 7.13 11.86 -21.78
CA HIS A 707 8.17 11.05 -22.46
C HIS A 707 7.82 10.53 -23.87
N ILE A 708 6.66 10.85 -24.45
CA ILE A 708 6.26 10.28 -25.75
C ILE A 708 6.94 11.02 -26.91
N GLY A 709 8.15 10.59 -27.24
CA GLY A 709 8.96 11.10 -28.36
C GLY A 709 10.15 11.96 -27.93
N ALA A 710 10.10 12.60 -26.76
CA ALA A 710 11.19 13.42 -26.24
C ALA A 710 12.29 12.60 -25.55
N LYS A 711 13.57 12.95 -25.78
CA LYS A 711 14.75 12.32 -25.17
C LYS A 711 15.81 13.35 -24.82
N LEU A 712 16.50 13.15 -23.69
CA LEU A 712 17.73 13.88 -23.38
C LEU A 712 18.95 13.03 -23.75
N GLY A 713 19.85 13.63 -24.51
CA GLY A 713 21.12 13.06 -24.96
C GLY A 713 22.30 14.01 -24.74
N SER A 714 23.43 13.72 -25.38
CA SER A 714 24.64 14.53 -25.33
C SER A 714 25.27 14.62 -26.72
N HIS A 715 25.66 15.83 -27.12
CA HIS A 715 26.22 16.10 -28.43
C HIS A 715 27.42 15.16 -28.75
N ASN A 716 27.45 14.59 -29.96
CA ASN A 716 28.45 13.64 -30.48
C ASN A 716 28.53 12.21 -29.85
N ASN A 717 27.58 11.77 -29.02
CA ASN A 717 27.42 10.35 -28.66
C ASN A 717 28.68 9.71 -28.00
N ILE A 718 29.35 10.47 -27.14
CA ILE A 718 30.52 10.05 -26.32
C ILE A 718 30.11 10.12 -24.83
N ASN A 719 30.75 9.33 -23.96
CA ASN A 719 30.61 9.44 -22.50
C ASN A 719 30.83 10.89 -22.00
N VAL A 720 29.72 11.58 -21.76
CA VAL A 720 29.62 12.90 -21.11
C VAL A 720 28.84 12.71 -19.81
N ASP A 721 29.16 13.49 -18.78
CA ASP A 721 28.39 13.47 -17.53
C ASP A 721 26.94 13.91 -17.83
N PRO A 722 25.91 13.07 -17.61
CA PRO A 722 24.52 13.41 -17.92
C PRO A 722 23.98 14.54 -17.01
N LYS A 723 24.75 14.95 -16.00
CA LYS A 723 24.43 16.04 -15.07
C LYS A 723 25.18 17.35 -15.38
N ASP A 724 25.24 17.73 -16.65
CA ASP A 724 25.83 19.00 -17.13
C ASP A 724 24.96 19.68 -18.20
N LEU A 725 24.23 20.73 -17.79
CA LEU A 725 23.32 21.51 -18.66
C LEU A 725 24.01 22.08 -19.91
N SER A 726 25.32 22.36 -19.85
CA SER A 726 26.06 22.93 -20.99
C SER A 726 26.33 21.94 -22.13
N LYS A 727 25.99 20.66 -21.94
CA LYS A 727 26.26 19.58 -22.91
C LYS A 727 25.04 18.72 -23.25
N GLN A 728 23.90 18.99 -22.62
CA GLN A 728 22.66 18.25 -22.86
C GLN A 728 21.96 18.72 -24.14
N VAL A 729 21.52 17.74 -24.93
CA VAL A 729 20.69 17.93 -26.13
C VAL A 729 19.30 17.38 -25.83
N LEU A 730 18.26 18.09 -26.25
CA LEU A 730 16.88 17.58 -26.24
C LEU A 730 16.44 17.28 -27.66
N GLU A 731 16.09 16.02 -27.90
CA GLU A 731 15.64 15.47 -29.19
C GLU A 731 14.14 15.14 -29.11
N PHE A 732 13.41 15.34 -30.21
CA PHE A 732 12.04 14.87 -30.38
C PHE A 732 11.95 13.94 -31.59
N THR A 733 11.77 12.64 -31.35
CA THR A 733 11.92 11.57 -32.35
C THR A 733 10.57 11.08 -32.90
N ARG A 734 9.66 12.01 -33.20
CA ARG A 734 8.36 11.77 -33.83
C ARG A 734 8.00 12.92 -34.77
N PRO A 735 7.25 12.67 -35.87
CA PRO A 735 6.60 13.73 -36.63
C PRO A 735 5.72 14.61 -35.73
N ILE A 736 5.72 15.92 -35.98
CA ILE A 736 4.87 16.86 -35.26
C ILE A 736 3.45 16.84 -35.84
N GLU A 737 2.46 16.57 -34.99
CA GLU A 737 1.03 16.63 -35.28
C GLU A 737 0.47 17.98 -34.79
N GLY A 738 -0.22 18.74 -35.65
CA GLY A 738 -0.73 20.09 -35.31
C GLY A 738 0.31 21.21 -35.48
N GLU A 739 0.13 22.35 -34.81
CA GLU A 739 1.02 23.53 -34.98
C GLU A 739 2.37 23.39 -34.24
N TYR A 740 2.39 22.74 -33.08
CA TYR A 740 3.58 22.55 -32.25
C TYR A 740 3.37 21.47 -31.17
N VAL A 741 4.46 20.96 -30.61
CA VAL A 741 4.48 20.10 -29.41
C VAL A 741 5.27 20.79 -28.30
N ASP A 742 4.67 20.92 -27.12
CA ASP A 742 5.29 21.49 -25.92
C ASP A 742 5.89 20.40 -25.03
N ILE A 743 7.21 20.43 -24.84
CA ILE A 743 7.94 19.55 -23.92
C ILE A 743 8.32 20.34 -22.67
N PRO A 744 7.72 20.05 -21.49
CA PRO A 744 8.10 20.68 -20.23
C PRO A 744 9.45 20.14 -19.75
N VAL A 745 10.41 21.05 -19.52
CA VAL A 745 11.76 20.73 -19.05
C VAL A 745 11.97 21.30 -17.66
N ALA A 746 12.52 20.47 -16.77
CA ALA A 746 12.90 20.85 -15.41
C ALA A 746 14.43 20.94 -15.31
N VAL A 747 14.96 22.10 -14.94
CA VAL A 747 16.39 22.31 -14.63
C VAL A 747 16.58 22.20 -13.13
N ILE A 748 17.43 21.26 -12.72
CA ILE A 748 17.75 20.95 -11.33
C ILE A 748 19.12 21.54 -11.00
N ALA A 749 19.22 22.25 -9.87
CA ALA A 749 20.48 22.51 -9.19
C ALA A 749 20.64 21.47 -8.07
N GLU A 750 21.62 20.57 -8.18
CA GLU A 750 21.83 19.47 -7.22
C GLU A 750 22.68 19.93 -6.05
N LYS A 751 22.19 19.73 -4.83
CA LYS A 751 22.89 20.06 -3.58
C LYS A 751 24.02 19.08 -3.27
N ALA A 752 24.94 19.46 -2.39
CA ALA A 752 26.08 18.62 -1.98
C ALA A 752 25.66 17.30 -1.30
N ASN A 753 24.47 17.28 -0.67
CA ASN A 753 23.85 16.08 -0.10
C ASN A 753 23.03 15.24 -1.11
N GLY A 754 22.93 15.66 -2.37
CA GLY A 754 22.16 14.98 -3.42
C GLY A 754 20.66 15.31 -3.46
N GLU A 755 20.17 16.28 -2.69
CA GLU A 755 18.79 16.79 -2.84
C GLU A 755 18.58 17.48 -4.21
N LEU A 756 17.38 17.30 -4.77
CA LEU A 756 16.98 17.69 -6.14
C LEU A 756 15.69 18.54 -6.17
N ASP A 757 15.33 19.17 -5.06
CA ASP A 757 14.16 20.05 -4.85
C ASP A 757 14.33 21.45 -5.46
N CYS A 758 15.56 21.89 -5.68
CA CYS A 758 15.88 23.15 -6.35
C CYS A 758 15.64 23.00 -7.86
N VAL A 759 14.41 23.28 -8.28
CA VAL A 759 13.94 23.09 -9.67
C VAL A 759 13.39 24.39 -10.29
N MET A 760 13.93 24.76 -11.45
CA MET A 760 13.33 25.70 -12.40
C MET A 760 12.58 24.92 -13.49
N THR A 761 11.45 25.43 -13.98
CA THR A 761 10.74 24.86 -15.13
C THR A 761 10.54 25.87 -16.26
N TYR A 762 10.59 25.36 -17.49
CA TYR A 762 10.28 26.08 -18.73
C TYR A 762 9.82 25.09 -19.81
N THR A 763 9.34 25.59 -20.95
CA THR A 763 8.83 24.76 -22.05
C THR A 763 9.74 24.86 -23.28
N VAL A 764 10.12 23.73 -23.85
CA VAL A 764 10.74 23.64 -25.18
C VAL A 764 9.64 23.29 -26.18
N ARG A 765 9.35 24.21 -27.10
CA ARG A 765 8.25 24.12 -28.07
C ARG A 765 8.79 23.73 -29.43
N PHE A 766 8.65 22.47 -29.82
CA PHE A 766 8.98 22.03 -31.17
C PHE A 766 7.86 22.44 -32.12
N MET A 767 8.16 23.31 -33.10
CA MET A 767 7.15 23.88 -34.01
C MET A 767 7.03 23.05 -35.29
N ASN A 768 5.81 22.83 -35.79
CA ASN A 768 5.63 22.18 -37.09
C ASN A 768 6.30 23.01 -38.20
N HIS A 769 7.13 22.36 -39.01
CA HIS A 769 8.00 23.05 -39.95
C HIS A 769 7.34 23.27 -41.32
N PHE A 770 6.22 22.59 -41.58
CA PHE A 770 5.49 22.63 -42.85
C PHE A 770 4.02 22.99 -42.66
N GLU A 771 3.40 23.57 -43.70
CA GLU A 771 1.99 23.94 -43.72
C GLU A 771 1.32 23.66 -45.07
N ILE A 772 0.06 23.18 -45.07
CA ILE A 772 -0.76 23.07 -46.28
C ILE A 772 -1.35 24.45 -46.60
N THR A 773 -0.77 25.14 -47.58
CA THR A 773 -1.19 26.50 -47.96
C THR A 773 -2.33 26.55 -48.98
N LYS A 774 -2.55 25.45 -49.72
CA LYS A 774 -3.57 25.36 -50.77
C LYS A 774 -3.93 23.91 -51.07
N ILE A 775 -5.23 23.65 -51.20
CA ILE A 775 -5.81 22.45 -51.82
C ILE A 775 -6.58 22.92 -53.06
N THR A 776 -6.49 22.17 -54.16
CA THR A 776 -7.05 22.52 -55.47
C THR A 776 -7.89 21.37 -55.99
N ILE A 777 -9.20 21.59 -56.08
CA ILE A 777 -10.15 20.65 -56.67
C ILE A 777 -10.56 21.23 -58.04
N PRO A 778 -10.39 20.50 -59.16
CA PRO A 778 -10.91 20.91 -60.47
C PRO A 778 -12.42 21.17 -60.44
N ALA A 779 -12.87 22.25 -61.11
CA ALA A 779 -14.26 22.69 -61.03
C ALA A 779 -15.25 21.67 -61.62
N MET A 780 -16.13 21.13 -60.76
CA MET A 780 -17.20 20.21 -61.16
C MET A 780 -18.44 21.00 -61.58
N LYS A 781 -18.93 20.75 -62.80
CA LYS A 781 -20.20 21.28 -63.29
C LYS A 781 -21.03 20.10 -63.80
N GLU A 782 -22.29 20.03 -63.41
CA GLU A 782 -23.24 19.06 -63.94
C GLU A 782 -23.30 19.12 -65.48
N ASN A 783 -23.54 17.98 -66.13
CA ASN A 783 -23.64 17.90 -67.59
C ASN A 783 -25.08 17.62 -68.07
N ALA A 784 -25.43 18.16 -69.23
CA ALA A 784 -26.79 18.13 -69.77
C ALA A 784 -27.21 16.75 -70.32
N ASN A 785 -26.34 15.76 -70.23
CA ASN A 785 -26.53 14.40 -70.73
C ASN A 785 -26.53 13.31 -69.65
N GLY A 786 -26.47 13.68 -68.35
CA GLY A 786 -26.62 12.75 -67.23
C GLY A 786 -25.49 11.73 -67.08
N ALA A 787 -24.28 12.06 -67.54
CA ALA A 787 -23.09 11.24 -67.30
C ALA A 787 -22.41 11.67 -65.99
N PRO A 788 -21.54 10.83 -65.37
CA PRO A 788 -20.76 11.25 -64.22
C PRO A 788 -19.83 12.44 -64.52
N VAL A 789 -19.59 13.27 -63.52
CA VAL A 789 -18.67 14.42 -63.57
C VAL A 789 -17.48 14.13 -62.67
N VAL A 790 -16.25 14.30 -63.18
CA VAL A 790 -15.01 13.94 -62.45
C VAL A 790 -14.11 15.16 -62.27
N ALA A 791 -13.70 15.42 -61.02
CA ALA A 791 -12.60 16.32 -60.69
C ALA A 791 -11.30 15.49 -60.55
N SER A 792 -10.36 15.67 -61.48
CA SER A 792 -9.05 15.01 -61.44
C SER A 792 -8.00 15.82 -62.22
N PRO A 793 -6.72 15.86 -61.77
CA PRO A 793 -6.24 15.42 -60.46
C PRO A 793 -6.66 16.42 -59.36
N ILE A 794 -6.86 15.94 -58.15
CA ILE A 794 -6.83 16.80 -56.95
C ILE A 794 -5.35 17.10 -56.65
N THR A 795 -5.02 18.36 -56.33
CA THR A 795 -3.64 18.75 -56.02
C THR A 795 -3.54 19.65 -54.81
N TYR A 796 -2.38 19.65 -54.15
CA TYR A 796 -2.12 20.40 -52.93
C TYR A 796 -0.76 21.11 -52.98
N THR A 797 -0.50 22.01 -52.04
CA THR A 797 0.76 22.76 -51.93
C THR A 797 1.17 22.86 -50.46
N ILE A 798 2.39 22.39 -50.17
CA ILE A 798 3.03 22.45 -48.86
C ILE A 798 4.16 23.48 -48.91
N LYS A 799 4.14 24.42 -47.97
CA LYS A 799 5.17 25.44 -47.79
C LYS A 799 5.95 25.16 -46.49
N GLU A 800 7.17 25.66 -46.41
CA GLU A 800 7.87 25.84 -45.13
C GLU A 800 7.13 26.91 -44.31
N ALA A 801 6.76 26.61 -43.06
CA ALA A 801 6.09 27.57 -42.17
C ALA A 801 7.01 28.76 -41.80
N PHE A 802 8.34 28.54 -41.81
CA PHE A 802 9.35 29.54 -41.47
C PHE A 802 10.24 29.96 -42.65
N GLY A 803 9.85 29.60 -43.88
CA GLY A 803 10.63 29.85 -45.09
C GLY A 803 9.75 30.25 -46.28
N ASP A 804 10.33 30.32 -47.47
CA ASP A 804 9.63 30.66 -48.73
C ASP A 804 9.71 29.56 -49.80
N ARG A 805 10.31 28.41 -49.48
CA ARG A 805 10.32 27.24 -50.37
C ARG A 805 9.03 26.44 -50.21
N TYR A 806 8.72 25.66 -51.24
CA TYR A 806 7.59 24.74 -51.28
C TYR A 806 8.15 23.32 -51.30
N LEU A 807 7.75 22.47 -50.34
CA LEU A 807 8.11 21.05 -50.37
C LEU A 807 7.31 20.33 -51.48
N VAL A 808 6.01 20.66 -51.57
CA VAL A 808 5.11 20.19 -52.62
C VAL A 808 4.44 21.40 -53.26
N LYS A 809 4.35 21.46 -54.58
CA LYS A 809 3.64 22.53 -55.30
C LYS A 809 2.73 21.98 -56.38
N ASP A 810 1.46 22.38 -56.31
CA ASP A 810 0.37 21.91 -57.18
C ASP A 810 0.42 20.38 -57.43
N GLY A 811 0.68 19.61 -56.36
CA GLY A 811 0.74 18.15 -56.35
C GLY A 811 2.07 17.51 -56.77
N LYS A 812 3.18 18.27 -56.82
CA LYS A 812 4.52 17.75 -57.18
C LYS A 812 5.57 18.08 -56.12
N VAL A 813 6.31 17.07 -55.67
CA VAL A 813 7.46 17.26 -54.77
C VAL A 813 8.52 18.10 -55.48
N GLN A 814 9.14 19.03 -54.74
CA GLN A 814 10.25 19.84 -55.22
C GLN A 814 11.56 19.23 -54.73
N THR A 815 12.22 18.42 -55.57
CA THR A 815 13.37 17.56 -55.19
C THR A 815 14.45 18.32 -54.42
N ALA A 816 14.90 19.49 -54.92
CA ALA A 816 15.91 20.32 -54.26
C ALA A 816 15.46 21.01 -52.94
N VAL A 817 14.21 20.81 -52.53
CA VAL A 817 13.70 21.17 -51.19
C VAL A 817 13.65 19.93 -50.31
N ALA A 818 13.17 18.79 -50.82
CA ALA A 818 13.17 17.51 -50.12
C ALA A 818 14.61 17.05 -49.76
N GLU A 819 15.54 17.09 -50.73
CA GLU A 819 16.98 16.84 -50.53
C GLU A 819 17.60 17.74 -49.45
N ALA A 820 17.07 18.95 -49.24
CA ALA A 820 17.56 19.88 -48.23
C ALA A 820 17.06 19.59 -46.80
N TYR A 821 16.20 18.58 -46.65
CA TYR A 821 15.75 18.00 -45.37
C TYR A 821 16.14 16.51 -45.22
N GLY A 822 16.82 15.94 -46.22
CA GLY A 822 17.16 14.51 -46.27
C GLY A 822 16.07 13.59 -46.84
N LEU A 823 14.96 14.14 -47.35
CA LEU A 823 13.76 13.40 -47.75
C LEU A 823 13.79 12.89 -49.21
N GLU A 824 13.28 11.67 -49.43
CA GLU A 824 12.91 11.13 -50.74
C GLU A 824 11.45 11.43 -51.12
N GLU A 825 11.09 11.32 -52.41
CA GLU A 825 9.72 11.57 -52.90
C GLU A 825 8.69 10.56 -52.34
N GLY A 826 9.14 9.36 -51.93
CA GLY A 826 8.28 8.34 -51.32
C GLY A 826 7.90 8.60 -49.85
N GLU A 827 8.58 9.53 -49.18
CA GLU A 827 8.42 9.82 -47.74
C GLU A 827 7.40 10.94 -47.46
N ILE A 828 6.76 11.46 -48.52
CA ILE A 828 5.75 12.52 -48.48
C ILE A 828 4.40 11.92 -48.90
N VAL A 829 3.70 11.31 -47.95
CA VAL A 829 2.50 10.49 -48.19
C VAL A 829 1.23 11.29 -47.94
N ALA A 830 0.46 11.54 -49.01
CA ALA A 830 -0.82 12.26 -48.96
C ALA A 830 -2.03 11.32 -48.87
N THR A 831 -2.81 11.45 -47.80
CA THR A 831 -4.03 10.70 -47.53
C THR A 831 -5.24 11.62 -47.62
N TYR A 832 -6.19 11.28 -48.50
CA TYR A 832 -7.45 12.01 -48.65
C TYR A 832 -8.60 11.24 -47.99
N SER A 833 -9.55 11.96 -47.37
CA SER A 833 -10.74 11.35 -46.75
C SER A 833 -11.98 12.23 -46.89
N GLU A 834 -13.17 11.60 -46.79
CA GLU A 834 -14.45 12.31 -46.79
C GLU A 834 -14.56 13.21 -45.55
N GLY A 835 -14.75 14.51 -45.75
CA GLY A 835 -14.96 15.46 -44.66
C GLY A 835 -16.42 15.48 -44.22
N LEU A 836 -16.66 15.26 -42.92
CA LEU A 836 -17.99 15.22 -42.34
C LEU A 836 -18.72 16.58 -42.43
N ASN A 837 -20.03 16.51 -42.64
CA ASN A 837 -20.89 17.68 -42.73
C ASN A 837 -21.25 18.29 -41.36
N SER A 838 -22.06 19.35 -41.34
CA SER A 838 -22.48 20.05 -40.11
C SER A 838 -23.30 19.21 -39.11
N LYS A 839 -23.70 17.99 -39.47
CA LYS A 839 -24.43 17.02 -38.64
C LYS A 839 -23.59 15.77 -38.30
N GLY A 840 -22.32 15.74 -38.70
CA GLY A 840 -21.43 14.58 -38.51
C GLY A 840 -21.58 13.47 -39.55
N GLN A 841 -22.29 13.69 -40.65
CA GLN A 841 -22.55 12.67 -41.68
C GLN A 841 -21.44 12.63 -42.74
N ASN A 842 -21.18 11.44 -43.30
CA ASN A 842 -20.30 11.22 -44.46
C ASN A 842 -21.03 11.45 -45.81
N TRP A 843 -20.34 11.29 -46.94
CA TRP A 843 -20.92 11.58 -48.26
C TRP A 843 -22.01 10.56 -48.67
N GLU A 844 -21.92 9.31 -48.22
CA GLU A 844 -22.99 8.31 -48.43
C GLU A 844 -24.27 8.69 -47.69
N GLU A 845 -24.15 9.13 -46.44
CA GLU A 845 -25.27 9.51 -45.58
C GLU A 845 -25.93 10.84 -45.96
N GLU A 846 -25.18 11.78 -46.56
CA GLU A 846 -25.74 13.05 -47.04
C GLU A 846 -26.33 12.97 -48.46
N PHE A 847 -25.64 12.30 -49.40
CA PHE A 847 -26.03 12.31 -50.83
C PHE A 847 -26.64 10.98 -51.32
N GLY A 848 -26.48 9.90 -50.56
CA GLY A 848 -27.04 8.58 -50.84
C GLY A 848 -26.30 7.81 -51.95
N LYS A 849 -26.99 6.77 -52.43
CA LYS A 849 -26.53 5.89 -53.51
C LYS A 849 -27.23 6.16 -54.83
N ASN A 850 -26.56 5.84 -55.94
CA ASN A 850 -27.10 5.80 -57.29
C ASN A 850 -27.82 4.47 -57.56
N ASP A 851 -28.57 4.39 -58.66
CA ASP A 851 -29.41 3.25 -59.01
C ASP A 851 -28.64 1.94 -59.31
N LYS A 852 -27.30 1.98 -59.29
CA LYS A 852 -26.39 0.82 -59.44
C LYS A 852 -25.82 0.35 -58.09
N GLY A 853 -26.12 1.05 -56.99
CA GLY A 853 -25.66 0.75 -55.63
C GLY A 853 -24.34 1.42 -55.21
N GLY A 854 -23.70 2.21 -56.08
CA GLY A 854 -22.53 3.03 -55.73
C GLY A 854 -22.92 4.38 -55.14
N ASN A 855 -22.02 5.06 -54.45
CA ASN A 855 -22.33 6.36 -53.81
C ASN A 855 -22.46 7.46 -54.86
N LYS A 856 -23.27 8.49 -54.61
CA LYS A 856 -23.46 9.59 -55.57
C LYS A 856 -22.26 10.51 -55.70
N LEU A 857 -21.48 10.64 -54.62
CA LEU A 857 -20.17 11.26 -54.60
C LEU A 857 -19.16 10.17 -54.18
N THR A 858 -18.10 9.93 -54.95
CA THR A 858 -17.01 8.99 -54.59
C THR A 858 -15.66 9.69 -54.58
N LEU A 859 -14.77 9.25 -53.68
CA LEU A 859 -13.36 9.60 -53.62
C LEU A 859 -12.55 8.38 -54.05
N GLU A 860 -11.75 8.52 -55.12
CA GLU A 860 -11.01 7.39 -55.72
C GLU A 860 -9.57 7.80 -56.04
N THR A 861 -8.59 7.03 -55.54
CA THR A 861 -7.17 7.14 -55.90
C THR A 861 -6.77 5.98 -56.79
N ASN A 862 -6.18 6.27 -57.95
CA ASN A 862 -5.75 5.23 -58.89
C ASN A 862 -4.41 4.58 -58.48
N ALA A 863 -4.00 3.53 -59.21
CA ALA A 863 -2.73 2.83 -58.97
C ALA A 863 -1.46 3.65 -59.28
N GLU A 864 -1.61 4.90 -59.74
CA GLU A 864 -0.53 5.86 -60.02
C GLU A 864 -0.49 6.98 -58.96
N GLY A 865 -1.27 6.84 -57.86
CA GLY A 865 -1.36 7.83 -56.78
C GLY A 865 -2.26 9.04 -57.09
N VAL A 866 -2.94 9.06 -58.24
CA VAL A 866 -3.79 10.19 -58.65
C VAL A 866 -5.17 10.07 -58.03
N THR A 867 -5.50 11.01 -57.13
CA THR A 867 -6.82 11.12 -56.49
C THR A 867 -7.79 11.95 -57.32
N SER A 868 -9.05 11.50 -57.32
CA SER A 868 -10.17 12.11 -58.02
C SER A 868 -11.46 12.05 -57.21
N ILE A 869 -12.39 12.96 -57.50
CA ILE A 869 -13.77 12.93 -56.99
C ILE A 869 -14.73 12.77 -58.16
N THR A 870 -15.69 11.86 -58.06
CA THR A 870 -16.72 11.62 -59.07
C THR A 870 -18.11 11.90 -58.51
N TRP A 871 -18.95 12.59 -59.27
CA TRP A 871 -20.39 12.77 -59.01
C TRP A 871 -21.23 12.02 -60.05
N ASP A 872 -22.03 11.03 -59.64
CA ASP A 872 -23.02 10.30 -60.46
C ASP A 872 -24.43 10.49 -59.88
N ASN A 873 -25.23 11.35 -60.53
CA ASN A 873 -26.62 11.62 -60.18
C ASN A 873 -27.63 10.62 -60.80
N ALA A 874 -27.16 9.59 -61.51
CA ALA A 874 -27.96 8.66 -62.31
C ALA A 874 -28.91 9.33 -63.33
N GLY A 875 -28.57 10.55 -63.79
CA GLY A 875 -29.38 11.35 -64.71
C GLY A 875 -30.43 12.26 -64.05
N SER A 876 -30.45 12.37 -62.72
CA SER A 876 -31.34 13.29 -61.99
C SER A 876 -30.71 14.69 -61.85
N ALA A 877 -31.27 15.70 -62.53
CA ALA A 877 -30.74 17.06 -62.55
C ALA A 877 -30.72 17.75 -61.17
N LEU A 878 -29.67 18.53 -60.88
CA LEU A 878 -29.46 19.23 -59.63
C LEU A 878 -30.39 20.46 -59.46
N ALA A 879 -31.20 20.44 -58.41
CA ALA A 879 -32.02 21.60 -58.01
C ALA A 879 -31.18 22.74 -57.40
N THR A 880 -30.08 22.41 -56.74
CA THR A 880 -29.10 23.30 -56.08
C THR A 880 -27.70 22.76 -56.27
N ASP A 881 -26.68 23.62 -56.13
CA ASP A 881 -25.28 23.18 -56.12
C ASP A 881 -25.05 22.19 -54.96
N VAL A 882 -24.25 21.14 -55.19
CA VAL A 882 -23.82 20.21 -54.13
C VAL A 882 -22.58 20.78 -53.47
N LYS A 883 -22.54 20.76 -52.13
CA LYS A 883 -21.40 21.17 -51.31
C LYS A 883 -21.04 20.04 -50.35
N ALA A 884 -19.80 19.56 -50.42
CA ALA A 884 -19.24 18.60 -49.48
C ALA A 884 -17.87 19.09 -48.98
N LYS A 885 -17.27 18.41 -48.00
CA LYS A 885 -15.89 18.68 -47.56
C LYS A 885 -14.98 17.53 -47.96
N LEU A 886 -13.77 17.87 -48.38
CA LEU A 886 -12.64 16.96 -48.53
C LEU A 886 -11.62 17.26 -47.43
N ASN A 887 -11.16 16.24 -46.72
CA ASN A 887 -10.01 16.33 -45.83
C ASN A 887 -8.76 15.82 -46.56
N LEU A 888 -7.63 16.45 -46.26
CA LEU A 888 -6.29 16.02 -46.67
C LEU A 888 -5.39 16.00 -45.43
N GLU A 889 -4.67 14.91 -45.26
CA GLU A 889 -3.54 14.77 -44.35
C GLU A 889 -2.30 14.42 -45.17
N VAL A 890 -1.16 15.02 -44.86
CA VAL A 890 0.13 14.64 -45.47
C VAL A 890 1.11 14.34 -44.37
N SER A 891 1.60 13.10 -44.34
CA SER A 891 2.71 12.68 -43.51
C SER A 891 4.02 12.93 -44.27
N ILE A 892 4.96 13.61 -43.61
CA ILE A 892 6.32 13.85 -44.07
C ILE A 892 7.20 13.11 -43.06
N ASP A 893 7.81 11.99 -43.48
CA ASP A 893 8.41 11.04 -42.53
C ASP A 893 9.49 11.68 -41.64
N GLY A 894 9.56 11.22 -40.39
CA GLY A 894 10.37 11.79 -39.32
C GLY A 894 9.97 13.20 -38.84
N ILE A 895 9.37 14.03 -39.71
CA ILE A 895 9.36 15.49 -39.56
C ILE A 895 7.98 16.05 -39.16
N SER A 896 6.92 15.81 -39.91
CA SER A 896 5.65 16.52 -39.71
C SER A 896 4.43 15.81 -40.28
N ILE A 897 3.30 15.90 -39.58
CA ILE A 897 1.97 15.51 -40.06
C ILE A 897 1.15 16.79 -40.17
N VAL A 898 0.77 17.15 -41.40
CA VAL A 898 0.05 18.39 -41.71
C VAL A 898 -1.33 18.07 -42.27
N SER A 899 -2.37 18.73 -41.77
CA SER A 899 -3.75 18.48 -42.18
C SER A 899 -4.46 19.75 -42.66
N GLY A 900 -5.45 19.58 -43.54
CA GLY A 900 -6.19 20.65 -44.18
C GLY A 900 -7.50 20.16 -44.77
N ASN A 901 -8.37 21.10 -45.15
CA ASN A 901 -9.67 20.77 -45.75
C ASN A 901 -10.04 21.73 -46.88
N ALA A 902 -10.94 21.28 -47.77
CA ALA A 902 -11.44 22.05 -48.90
C ALA A 902 -12.93 21.80 -49.12
N GLU A 903 -13.64 22.80 -49.65
CA GLU A 903 -15.02 22.64 -50.11
C GLU A 903 -15.04 22.01 -51.51
N VAL A 904 -15.69 20.85 -51.63
CA VAL A 904 -16.05 20.22 -52.90
C VAL A 904 -17.35 20.85 -53.38
N VAL A 905 -17.38 21.43 -54.57
CA VAL A 905 -18.59 22.05 -55.15
C VAL A 905 -18.90 21.45 -56.51
N VAL A 906 -20.11 20.89 -56.66
CA VAL A 906 -20.69 20.54 -57.96
C VAL A 906 -21.71 21.61 -58.32
N GLU A 907 -21.35 22.49 -59.25
CA GLU A 907 -22.28 23.50 -59.76
C GLU A 907 -23.38 22.82 -60.59
N LYS A 908 -24.64 23.22 -60.37
CA LYS A 908 -25.75 22.81 -61.23
C LYS A 908 -25.74 23.55 -62.58
N ILE A 909 -26.45 23.00 -63.57
CA ILE A 909 -26.75 23.72 -64.80
C ILE A 909 -27.75 24.87 -64.53
N LYS A 910 -27.66 25.93 -65.35
CA LYS A 910 -28.54 27.12 -65.32
C LYS A 910 -29.52 27.12 -66.48
#